data_AF-A0A7T4AYG5-F1
#
_entry.id   AF-A0A7T4AYG5-F1
#
_cell.length_a   1.000
_cell.length_b   1.000
_cell.length_c   1.000
_cell.angle_alpha   90.00
_cell.angle_beta   90.00
_cell.angle_gamma   90.00
#
_symmetry.space_group_name_H-M   'P 1'
#
loop_
_entity.id
_entity.type
_entity.pdbx_description
1 polymer ?
#
loop_
_entity_poly.entity_id
_entity_poly.type
_entity_poly.pdbx_seq_one_letter_code
_entity_poly.pdbx_strand_id
1 'polypeptide(L)'
;MLLCCALAATAAQAQRLPDFLKTVSIADLFPGADRIGPPEGKPMTARVYAGERAVGRLYLTSDVVNTRGYSSKPIDVLVGLADNGRIVGARLVEHHEPIVLIGIPQAKVDHFIQGYVGLNFIDSPPRHGAPPPVDIISGATVTLMVIGDSITRSAIAVARAYGVDGAGAASAAPAATAAAPARRIDDTRDAVESWQALLDAGAVRNLRLAPADVNRVFRESGRQDAAERGQEAADDDVFIDLYVALASVPSIGRSLLGDAEWQRLKERLKPGQQAILVAGNGAYSFKGSGYVRGGIFDRIEIIQDEGSFRFRDRNHQRLADVAAQGAPALREVALFVVPEDAAFDPVKPWRLQLMVQRVLSVSDKAFVTFDLPYALPDRYTRAAPGATPAASAPAPAAAAEDAAPPALWQQIWHGKAAQVAILTVALIVLVGIFFFQDQLTSRPLLHDRLRLAFLAFALFWIGWYGQAQLSIVNVLTFFSALRTDFRWDYFLMDPLVFILWCATAISMVFWNRGAFCGWLCPFGALQELANRVARRLGLRQVTVRHGVNQRLSTLKYVIFLVLFGFSLYDLALAERLAEVEPFKTAIILRFVRDWPFVLFAVALLVAGLFIERFFCRYLCPLGAALAIPARLRIFDWLRRYRDCGNPCQRCTKECPVQAIEPTGEINPNECIQCLHCQMLYHHKQKCPHLIQKHGKRERRRAEDSEPAVQEVVVHRAPNPNPPAPAAPES
;
A
#
# COMPACT_ATOMS: atom_id res chain seq x y z
N MET A 1 45.17 -3.34 -1.10
CA MET A 1 45.12 -1.97 -1.67
C MET A 1 43.82 -1.68 -2.44
N LEU A 2 42.71 -2.36 -2.12
CA LEU A 2 41.37 -2.16 -2.71
C LEU A 2 40.30 -1.92 -1.62
N LEU A 3 40.75 -1.73 -0.36
CA LEU A 3 39.88 -1.59 0.82
C LEU A 3 39.76 -0.14 1.32
N CYS A 4 40.38 0.83 0.65
CA CYS A 4 40.43 2.24 1.08
C CYS A 4 39.51 3.20 0.30
N CYS A 5 38.73 2.73 -0.68
CA CYS A 5 37.84 3.61 -1.45
C CYS A 5 36.36 3.52 -1.06
N ALA A 6 35.99 2.75 -0.04
CA ALA A 6 34.58 2.55 0.38
C ALA A 6 34.10 3.51 1.49
N LEU A 7 34.94 4.46 1.94
CA LEU A 7 34.65 5.36 3.06
C LEU A 7 34.58 6.81 2.60
N ALA A 8 33.61 7.12 1.73
CA ALA A 8 33.18 8.49 1.43
C ALA A 8 31.75 8.52 0.84
N ALA A 9 30.81 7.74 1.40
CA ALA A 9 29.39 7.90 1.12
C ALA A 9 28.71 8.39 2.40
N THR A 10 28.87 9.68 2.68
CA THR A 10 27.92 10.40 3.52
C THR A 10 26.53 10.22 2.92
N ALA A 11 25.54 9.94 3.77
CA ALA A 11 24.13 9.91 3.39
C ALA A 11 23.69 11.32 2.97
N ALA A 12 24.08 11.73 1.77
CA ALA A 12 23.34 12.70 1.01
C ALA A 12 21.95 12.10 0.76
N GLN A 13 20.90 12.89 0.95
CA GLN A 13 19.62 12.61 0.31
C GLN A 13 19.92 12.26 -1.15
N ALA A 14 19.74 11.00 -1.54
CA ALA A 14 20.02 10.58 -2.90
C ALA A 14 19.05 11.36 -3.79
N GLN A 15 19.58 12.39 -4.41
CA GLN A 15 18.92 13.31 -5.31
C GLN A 15 18.37 12.51 -6.49
N ARG A 16 17.04 12.49 -6.68
CA ARG A 16 16.35 11.48 -7.53
C ARG A 16 15.98 11.99 -8.92
N LEU A 17 16.12 13.28 -9.21
CA LEU A 17 15.86 13.84 -10.53
C LEU A 17 16.46 13.01 -11.70
N PRO A 18 17.72 12.50 -11.65
CA PRO A 18 18.28 11.73 -12.76
C PRO A 18 17.46 10.48 -13.12
N ASP A 19 16.81 9.86 -12.13
CA ASP A 19 16.00 8.65 -12.30
C ASP A 19 14.73 8.96 -13.11
N PHE A 20 14.17 10.15 -12.94
CA PHE A 20 12.88 10.52 -13.53
C PHE A 20 12.99 11.29 -14.85
N LEU A 21 14.10 11.97 -15.13
CA LEU A 21 14.27 12.70 -16.40
C LEU A 21 14.15 11.80 -17.64
N LYS A 22 14.44 10.51 -17.52
CA LYS A 22 14.33 9.53 -18.60
C LYS A 22 12.91 9.01 -18.80
N THR A 23 12.04 9.18 -17.81
CA THR A 23 10.69 8.58 -17.78
C THR A 23 9.61 9.48 -18.38
N VAL A 24 9.93 10.74 -18.67
CA VAL A 24 8.96 11.75 -19.12
C VAL A 24 9.42 12.41 -20.42
N SER A 25 8.48 12.58 -21.36
CA SER A 25 8.71 13.35 -22.59
C SER A 25 8.96 14.82 -22.28
N ILE A 26 10.02 15.39 -22.85
CA ILE A 26 10.38 16.82 -22.70
C ILE A 26 9.20 17.70 -23.12
N ALA A 27 8.53 17.35 -24.22
CA ALA A 27 7.42 18.12 -24.76
C ALA A 27 6.21 18.21 -23.81
N ASP A 28 6.02 17.22 -22.94
CA ASP A 28 4.91 17.20 -21.97
C ASP A 28 5.16 18.17 -20.79
N LEU A 29 6.42 18.53 -20.53
CA LEU A 29 6.82 19.40 -19.43
C LEU A 29 7.31 20.77 -19.91
N PHE A 30 7.75 20.84 -21.16
CA PHE A 30 8.32 22.02 -21.80
C PHE A 30 7.95 22.00 -23.29
N PRO A 31 6.77 22.51 -23.65
CA PRO A 31 6.35 22.59 -25.05
C PRO A 31 7.35 23.39 -25.89
N GLY A 32 7.87 22.79 -26.96
CA GLY A 32 8.85 23.41 -27.86
C GLY A 32 10.32 23.29 -27.44
N ALA A 33 10.64 22.48 -26.42
CA ALA A 33 12.01 22.13 -26.09
C ALA A 33 12.43 20.78 -26.68
N ASP A 34 13.70 20.68 -27.06
CA ASP A 34 14.25 19.53 -27.79
C ASP A 34 15.32 18.77 -26.98
N ARG A 35 15.93 19.40 -25.96
CA ARG A 35 17.07 18.83 -25.20
C ARG A 35 17.02 19.18 -23.72
N ILE A 36 17.37 18.22 -22.87
CA ILE A 36 17.65 18.41 -21.43
C ILE A 36 19.15 18.23 -21.18
N GLY A 37 19.76 19.14 -20.44
CA GLY A 37 21.14 19.07 -19.98
C GLY A 37 21.32 18.16 -18.74
N PRO A 38 22.56 17.91 -18.30
CA PRO A 38 22.80 17.11 -17.11
C PRO A 38 22.19 17.77 -15.85
N PRO A 39 21.68 16.98 -14.88
CA PRO A 39 21.28 17.49 -13.56
C PRO A 39 22.47 18.09 -12.82
N GLU A 40 22.30 19.31 -12.29
CA GLU A 40 23.36 20.06 -11.62
C GLU A 40 22.81 20.97 -10.51
N GLY A 41 23.71 21.38 -9.60
CA GLY A 41 23.46 22.37 -8.56
C GLY A 41 22.70 21.89 -7.31
N LYS A 42 22.39 22.84 -6.40
CA LYS A 42 21.65 22.63 -5.14
C LYS A 42 20.68 23.81 -4.93
N PRO A 43 19.35 23.58 -4.96
CA PRO A 43 18.66 22.32 -5.23
C PRO A 43 18.93 21.82 -6.65
N MET A 44 18.96 20.50 -6.87
CA MET A 44 19.35 19.94 -8.16
C MET A 44 18.30 20.18 -9.23
N THR A 45 18.76 20.67 -10.38
CA THR A 45 17.90 20.98 -11.54
C THR A 45 18.58 20.56 -12.84
N ALA A 46 17.82 20.35 -13.91
CA ALA A 46 18.36 20.06 -15.24
C ALA A 46 17.93 21.16 -16.23
N ARG A 47 18.89 21.74 -16.94
CA ARG A 47 18.64 22.82 -17.91
C ARG A 47 17.87 22.32 -19.12
N VAL A 48 16.90 23.07 -19.63
CA VAL A 48 16.10 22.73 -20.82
C VAL A 48 16.41 23.69 -21.96
N TYR A 49 16.51 23.15 -23.19
CA TYR A 49 16.89 23.88 -24.40
C TYR A 49 15.90 23.68 -25.54
N ALA A 50 15.63 24.76 -26.27
CA ALA A 50 15.00 24.75 -27.59
C ALA A 50 16.07 25.15 -28.62
N GLY A 51 16.52 24.19 -29.45
CA GLY A 51 17.78 24.31 -30.19
C GLY A 51 18.97 24.60 -29.27
N GLU A 52 19.71 25.69 -29.54
CA GLU A 52 20.83 26.15 -28.71
C GLU A 52 20.42 27.14 -27.60
N ARG A 53 19.16 27.55 -27.55
CA ARG A 53 18.67 28.52 -26.56
C ARG A 53 18.17 27.80 -25.32
N ALA A 54 18.72 28.14 -24.15
CA ALA A 54 18.15 27.71 -22.88
C ALA A 54 16.80 28.40 -22.63
N VAL A 55 15.78 27.62 -22.27
CA VAL A 55 14.39 28.08 -22.08
C VAL A 55 13.90 27.93 -20.64
N GLY A 56 14.58 27.12 -19.82
CA GLY A 56 14.27 26.97 -18.41
C GLY A 56 14.97 25.79 -17.76
N ARG A 57 14.34 25.23 -16.70
CA ARG A 57 14.88 24.15 -15.88
C ARG A 57 13.79 23.15 -15.49
N LEU A 58 14.19 21.89 -15.31
CA LEU A 58 13.39 20.81 -14.73
C LEU A 58 13.93 20.48 -13.34
N TYR A 59 13.04 20.20 -12.41
CA TYR A 59 13.42 19.75 -11.07
C TYR A 59 12.34 18.88 -10.44
N LEU A 60 12.73 18.09 -9.45
CA LEU A 60 11.81 17.24 -8.68
C LEU A 60 11.43 17.94 -7.38
N THR A 61 10.14 18.06 -7.08
CA THR A 61 9.67 18.78 -5.88
C THR A 61 10.30 18.25 -4.58
N SER A 62 10.49 16.93 -4.48
CA SER A 62 11.07 16.25 -3.31
C SER A 62 12.57 16.44 -3.13
N ASP A 63 13.29 16.80 -4.20
CA ASP A 63 14.71 17.18 -4.15
C ASP A 63 14.89 18.64 -3.69
N VAL A 64 13.80 19.42 -3.60
CA VAL A 64 13.80 20.85 -3.23
C VAL A 64 13.16 21.07 -1.85
N VAL A 65 11.98 20.49 -1.60
CA VAL A 65 11.18 20.71 -0.38
C VAL A 65 10.65 19.39 0.16
N ASN A 66 10.17 19.40 1.40
CA ASN A 66 9.48 18.24 1.96
C ASN A 66 8.11 18.05 1.27
N THR A 67 7.89 16.85 0.72
CA THR A 67 6.66 16.48 -0.02
C THR A 67 5.88 15.35 0.65
N ARG A 68 6.18 15.03 1.93
CA ARG A 68 5.59 13.86 2.61
C ARG A 68 4.14 14.09 3.01
N GLY A 69 3.25 13.23 2.51
CA GLY A 69 1.82 13.17 2.85
C GLY A 69 1.48 12.15 3.94
N TYR A 70 0.34 11.47 3.79
CA TYR A 70 -0.14 10.45 4.73
C TYR A 70 0.84 9.27 4.84
N SER A 71 1.44 8.86 3.73
CA SER A 71 2.31 7.69 3.66
C SER A 71 3.68 7.90 4.32
N SER A 72 4.04 9.14 4.68
CA SER A 72 5.40 9.54 5.09
C SER A 72 6.48 9.32 4.02
N LYS A 73 6.12 8.85 2.83
CA LYS A 73 7.01 8.78 1.68
C LYS A 73 6.91 10.07 0.86
N PRO A 74 7.98 10.46 0.14
CA PRO A 74 7.93 11.60 -0.76
C PRO A 74 6.83 11.42 -1.81
N ILE A 75 6.18 12.53 -2.16
CA ILE A 75 5.35 12.65 -3.35
C ILE A 75 6.19 13.38 -4.40
N ASP A 76 6.51 12.69 -5.48
CA ASP A 76 7.47 13.14 -6.48
C ASP A 76 6.73 13.75 -7.67
N VAL A 77 6.81 15.08 -7.79
CA VAL A 77 6.27 15.84 -8.93
C VAL A 77 7.43 16.47 -9.68
N LEU A 78 7.52 16.19 -10.97
CA LEU A 78 8.50 16.78 -11.88
C LEU A 78 7.92 18.09 -12.41
N VAL A 79 8.62 19.20 -12.23
CA VAL A 79 8.16 20.55 -12.57
C VAL A 79 9.11 21.20 -13.56
N GLY A 80 8.56 21.77 -14.63
CA GLY A 80 9.25 22.64 -15.60
C GLY A 80 9.03 24.10 -15.27
N LEU A 81 10.12 24.81 -14.99
CA LEU A 81 10.14 26.23 -14.68
C LEU A 81 10.88 26.99 -15.78
N ALA A 82 10.19 27.92 -16.43
CA ALA A 82 10.78 28.82 -17.41
C ALA A 82 11.71 29.84 -16.76
N ASP A 83 12.64 30.38 -17.55
CA ASP A 83 13.60 31.41 -17.11
C ASP A 83 12.95 32.74 -16.72
N ASN A 84 11.64 32.89 -16.91
CA ASN A 84 10.84 34.01 -16.40
C ASN A 84 10.06 33.67 -15.12
N GLY A 85 10.26 32.48 -14.53
CA GLY A 85 9.58 32.04 -13.31
C GLY A 85 8.22 31.38 -13.51
N ARG A 86 7.74 31.27 -14.75
CA ARG A 86 6.47 30.61 -15.06
C ARG A 86 6.62 29.09 -15.02
N ILE A 87 5.67 28.41 -14.39
CA ILE A 87 5.54 26.96 -14.46
C ILE A 87 4.99 26.61 -15.85
N VAL A 88 5.76 25.89 -16.67
CA VAL A 88 5.37 25.50 -18.03
C VAL A 88 4.90 24.05 -18.15
N GLY A 89 5.13 23.26 -17.10
CA GLY A 89 4.66 21.88 -17.01
C GLY A 89 4.84 21.33 -15.61
N ALA A 90 3.95 20.43 -15.20
CA ALA A 90 4.06 19.70 -13.94
C ALA A 90 3.44 18.31 -14.11
N ARG A 91 4.12 17.26 -13.61
CA ARG A 91 3.66 15.88 -13.71
C ARG A 91 3.99 15.08 -12.47
N LEU A 92 3.01 14.35 -11.96
CA LEU A 92 3.24 13.35 -10.92
C LEU A 92 4.02 12.18 -11.51
N VAL A 93 5.21 11.89 -10.98
CA VAL A 93 6.08 10.81 -11.48
C VAL A 93 6.09 9.61 -10.54
N GLU A 94 5.99 9.82 -9.23
CA GLU A 94 5.88 8.75 -8.24
C GLU A 94 5.13 9.22 -6.98
N HIS A 95 4.30 8.35 -6.40
CA HIS A 95 3.69 8.60 -5.09
C HIS A 95 3.29 7.27 -4.43
N HIS A 96 3.16 7.30 -3.10
CA HIS A 96 2.78 6.13 -2.29
C HIS A 96 1.57 6.40 -1.38
N GLU A 97 0.75 7.37 -1.76
CA GLU A 97 -0.39 7.82 -0.96
C GLU A 97 -1.55 6.81 -1.01
N PRO A 98 -1.93 6.18 0.13
CA PRO A 98 -2.90 5.08 0.17
C PRO A 98 -4.26 5.46 -0.42
N ILE A 99 -4.69 6.71 -0.23
CA ILE A 99 -6.00 7.17 -0.64
C ILE A 99 -6.10 7.40 -2.16
N VAL A 100 -4.98 7.78 -2.79
CA VAL A 100 -4.88 7.88 -4.26
C VAL A 100 -4.76 6.49 -4.88
N LEU A 101 -4.12 5.55 -4.19
CA LEU A 101 -3.97 4.17 -4.65
C LEU A 101 -5.27 3.33 -4.55
N ILE A 102 -6.20 3.70 -3.65
CA ILE A 102 -7.38 2.88 -3.32
C ILE A 102 -8.72 3.55 -3.71
N GLY A 103 -8.78 4.89 -3.87
CA GLY A 103 -10.08 5.59 -3.96
C GLY A 103 -10.24 6.73 -4.97
N ILE A 104 -9.17 7.35 -5.48
CA ILE A 104 -9.28 8.51 -6.39
C ILE A 104 -8.52 8.24 -7.70
N PRO A 105 -9.16 8.36 -8.88
CA PRO A 105 -8.49 8.16 -10.17
C PRO A 105 -7.27 9.07 -10.32
N GLN A 106 -6.15 8.52 -10.81
CA GLN A 106 -4.92 9.30 -11.02
C GLN A 106 -5.13 10.52 -11.94
N ALA A 107 -5.97 10.39 -12.97
CA ALA A 107 -6.32 11.48 -13.88
C ALA A 107 -6.88 12.74 -13.15
N LYS A 108 -7.55 12.54 -12.01
CA LYS A 108 -8.06 13.64 -11.19
C LYS A 108 -6.94 14.36 -10.43
N VAL A 109 -5.94 13.62 -9.96
CA VAL A 109 -4.72 14.18 -9.35
C VAL A 109 -3.88 14.91 -10.41
N ASP A 110 -3.75 14.32 -11.59
CA ASP A 110 -3.05 14.94 -12.72
C ASP A 110 -3.75 16.24 -13.13
N HIS A 111 -5.09 16.27 -13.22
CA HIS A 111 -5.84 17.49 -13.50
C HIS A 111 -5.59 18.60 -12.45
N PHE A 112 -5.55 18.24 -11.17
CA PHE A 112 -5.19 19.17 -10.10
C PHE A 112 -3.79 19.76 -10.29
N ILE A 113 -2.80 18.93 -10.61
CA ILE A 113 -1.41 19.37 -10.87
C ILE A 113 -1.34 20.27 -12.11
N GLN A 114 -2.08 19.94 -13.16
CA GLN A 114 -2.12 20.73 -14.39
C GLN A 114 -2.67 22.15 -14.17
N GLY A 115 -3.51 22.38 -13.16
CA GLY A 115 -3.97 23.72 -12.81
C GLY A 115 -2.87 24.66 -12.30
N TYR A 116 -1.68 24.15 -11.97
CA TYR A 116 -0.50 24.97 -11.64
C TYR A 116 0.30 25.41 -12.88
N VAL A 117 0.06 24.78 -14.03
CA VAL A 117 0.74 25.13 -15.28
C VAL A 117 0.22 26.48 -15.78
N GLY A 118 1.15 27.36 -16.14
CA GLY A 118 0.89 28.74 -16.55
C GLY A 118 1.00 29.75 -15.40
N LEU A 119 1.08 29.34 -14.14
CA LEU A 119 1.24 30.26 -13.00
C LEU A 119 2.68 30.75 -12.84
N ASN A 120 2.85 31.97 -12.33
CA ASN A 120 4.15 32.54 -11.96
C ASN A 120 4.12 33.03 -10.51
N PHE A 121 4.72 32.26 -9.60
CA PHE A 121 4.75 32.59 -8.18
C PHE A 121 5.86 33.58 -7.80
N ILE A 122 6.70 34.02 -8.75
CA ILE A 122 7.64 35.11 -8.54
C ILE A 122 6.93 36.45 -8.73
N ASP A 123 6.25 36.62 -9.86
CA ASP A 123 5.53 37.87 -10.19
C ASP A 123 4.28 38.05 -9.33
N SER A 124 3.65 36.94 -8.96
CA SER A 124 2.43 36.89 -8.15
C SER A 124 2.62 35.89 -7.02
N PRO A 125 3.45 36.22 -6.02
CA PRO A 125 3.63 35.36 -4.87
C PRO A 125 2.26 35.15 -4.19
N PRO A 126 1.95 33.92 -3.76
CA PRO A 126 0.68 33.66 -3.09
C PRO A 126 0.55 34.58 -1.88
N ARG A 127 -0.56 35.30 -1.78
CA ARG A 127 -0.84 36.07 -0.56
C ARG A 127 -0.93 35.08 0.61
N HIS A 128 -0.42 35.49 1.77
CA HIS A 128 -0.59 34.74 3.01
C HIS A 128 -2.07 34.45 3.22
N GLY A 129 -2.44 33.17 3.28
CA GLY A 129 -3.83 32.75 3.43
C GLY A 129 -4.60 32.44 2.16
N ALA A 130 -4.01 32.65 0.97
CA ALA A 130 -4.67 32.40 -0.30
C ALA A 130 -5.01 30.91 -0.47
N PRO A 131 -6.21 30.58 -0.99
CA PRO A 131 -6.53 29.20 -1.34
C PRO A 131 -5.53 28.68 -2.38
N PRO A 132 -5.32 27.37 -2.47
CA PRO A 132 -4.65 26.81 -3.62
C PRO A 132 -5.39 27.25 -4.90
N PRO A 133 -4.67 27.56 -5.99
CA PRO A 133 -5.27 28.10 -7.21
C PRO A 133 -6.17 27.10 -7.95
N VAL A 134 -6.26 25.86 -7.47
CA VAL A 134 -6.97 24.75 -8.08
C VAL A 134 -7.83 24.04 -7.03
N ASP A 135 -9.04 23.63 -7.40
CA ASP A 135 -10.00 22.99 -6.48
C ASP A 135 -9.51 21.64 -5.96
N ILE A 136 -9.62 21.45 -4.65
CA ILE A 136 -9.20 20.22 -3.98
C ILE A 136 -10.34 19.20 -3.99
N ILE A 137 -10.00 17.99 -4.42
CA ILE A 137 -10.96 16.88 -4.56
C ILE A 137 -11.25 16.26 -3.20
N SER A 138 -12.54 16.09 -2.89
CA SER A 138 -12.96 15.42 -1.65
C SER A 138 -12.44 13.99 -1.57
N GLY A 139 -11.84 13.66 -0.44
CA GLY A 139 -11.26 12.34 -0.17
C GLY A 139 -9.74 12.26 -0.33
N ALA A 140 -9.07 13.20 -1.03
CA ALA A 140 -7.60 13.29 -1.08
C ALA A 140 -7.09 14.66 -0.61
N THR A 141 -7.83 15.31 0.28
CA THR A 141 -7.59 16.71 0.66
C THR A 141 -6.15 16.97 1.09
N VAL A 142 -5.61 16.19 2.03
CA VAL A 142 -4.22 16.36 2.51
C VAL A 142 -3.21 16.10 1.40
N THR A 143 -3.37 15.00 0.66
CA THR A 143 -2.44 14.62 -0.39
C THR A 143 -2.35 15.69 -1.48
N LEU A 144 -3.48 16.20 -1.96
CA LEU A 144 -3.52 17.26 -2.97
C LEU A 144 -2.97 18.59 -2.44
N MET A 145 -3.22 18.91 -1.18
CA MET A 145 -2.63 20.10 -0.56
C MET A 145 -1.11 20.02 -0.49
N VAL A 146 -0.56 18.88 -0.04
CA VAL A 146 0.89 18.66 -0.01
C VAL A 146 1.46 18.79 -1.41
N ILE A 147 0.83 18.19 -2.43
CA ILE A 147 1.26 18.33 -3.82
C ILE A 147 1.29 19.79 -4.26
N GLY A 148 0.20 20.53 -4.05
CA GLY A 148 0.08 21.92 -4.49
C GLY A 148 1.07 22.86 -3.80
N ASP A 149 1.17 22.74 -2.49
CA ASP A 149 2.10 23.51 -1.65
C ASP A 149 3.56 23.18 -1.97
N SER A 150 3.87 21.89 -2.21
CA SER A 150 5.19 21.49 -2.68
C SER A 150 5.54 22.08 -4.05
N ILE A 151 4.61 22.13 -5.00
CA ILE A 151 4.84 22.77 -6.31
C ILE A 151 5.14 24.26 -6.14
N THR A 152 4.31 24.97 -5.37
CA THR A 152 4.48 26.42 -5.14
C THR A 152 5.80 26.74 -4.43
N ARG A 153 6.11 26.09 -3.31
CA ARG A 153 7.34 26.38 -2.55
C ARG A 153 8.60 25.99 -3.31
N SER A 154 8.59 24.83 -3.97
CA SER A 154 9.74 24.41 -4.76
C SER A 154 9.99 25.33 -5.95
N ALA A 155 8.95 25.86 -6.59
CA ALA A 155 9.10 26.82 -7.68
C ALA A 155 9.77 28.12 -7.21
N ILE A 156 9.36 28.65 -6.06
CA ILE A 156 9.97 29.84 -5.46
C ILE A 156 11.42 29.56 -5.03
N ALA A 157 11.67 28.41 -4.40
CA ALA A 157 13.01 28.02 -3.94
C ALA A 157 14.00 27.87 -5.11
N VAL A 158 13.59 27.19 -6.18
CA VAL A 158 14.40 27.03 -7.39
C VAL A 158 14.57 28.37 -8.11
N ALA A 159 13.52 29.19 -8.19
CA ALA A 159 13.62 30.50 -8.80
C ALA A 159 14.67 31.40 -8.14
N ARG A 160 14.66 31.46 -6.79
CA ARG A 160 15.64 32.24 -6.00
C ARG A 160 17.05 31.66 -6.11
N ALA A 161 17.19 30.34 -5.97
CA ALA A 161 18.50 29.69 -5.99
C ALA A 161 19.24 29.88 -7.33
N TYR A 162 18.49 30.04 -8.43
CA TYR A 162 19.05 30.19 -9.77
C TYR A 162 18.82 31.57 -10.41
N GLY A 163 18.44 32.58 -9.62
CA GLY A 163 18.32 33.98 -10.04
C GLY A 163 17.30 34.24 -11.15
N VAL A 164 16.25 33.42 -11.22
CA VAL A 164 15.16 33.50 -12.21
C VAL A 164 14.21 34.69 -11.91
N ASP A 165 14.26 35.21 -10.69
CA ASP A 165 13.44 36.32 -10.19
C ASP A 165 13.92 37.72 -10.62
N GLY A 166 14.94 37.81 -11.47
CA GLY A 166 15.50 39.09 -11.92
C GLY A 166 16.26 39.87 -10.84
N ALA A 167 16.23 39.44 -9.58
CA ALA A 167 17.01 40.02 -8.49
C ALA A 167 18.52 39.70 -8.62
N GLY A 168 18.86 38.64 -9.36
CA GLY A 168 20.25 38.25 -9.66
C GLY A 168 21.05 39.27 -10.49
N ALA A 169 20.40 40.22 -11.17
CA ALA A 169 21.10 41.30 -11.88
C ALA A 169 21.39 42.53 -10.99
N ALA A 170 20.75 42.63 -9.81
CA ALA A 170 20.93 43.75 -8.89
C ALA A 170 21.71 43.38 -7.61
N SER A 171 22.11 42.12 -7.40
CA SER A 171 22.89 41.70 -6.24
C SER A 171 24.29 41.13 -6.56
N ALA A 172 24.90 41.57 -7.67
CA ALA A 172 26.35 41.45 -7.87
C ALA A 172 27.13 42.58 -7.14
N ALA A 173 26.59 43.06 -6.02
CA ALA A 173 27.36 43.78 -5.02
C ALA A 173 27.74 42.76 -3.92
N PRO A 174 28.98 42.74 -3.42
CA PRO A 174 29.37 41.82 -2.37
C PRO A 174 28.56 42.15 -1.11
N ALA A 175 27.49 41.40 -0.86
CA ALA A 175 26.75 41.45 0.39
C ALA A 175 27.58 40.76 1.47
N ALA A 176 28.67 41.42 1.87
CA ALA A 176 29.22 41.31 3.20
C ALA A 176 28.25 42.00 4.19
N THR A 177 27.01 41.51 4.27
CA THR A 177 26.23 41.67 5.49
C THR A 177 26.79 40.64 6.46
N ALA A 178 27.58 41.13 7.42
CA ALA A 178 28.08 40.35 8.54
C ALA A 178 26.96 39.43 9.05
N ALA A 179 27.15 38.12 8.93
CA ALA A 179 26.24 37.14 9.49
C ALA A 179 26.08 37.47 10.98
N ALA A 180 24.85 37.78 11.39
CA ALA A 180 24.53 37.96 12.80
C ALA A 180 25.07 36.74 13.57
N PRO A 181 25.70 36.94 14.74
CA PRO A 181 26.35 35.86 15.47
C PRO A 181 25.35 34.73 15.69
N ALA A 182 25.76 33.49 15.45
CA ALA A 182 24.92 32.32 15.69
C ALA A 182 24.38 32.39 17.12
N ARG A 183 23.07 32.56 17.26
CA ARG A 183 22.41 32.63 18.56
C ARG A 183 21.89 31.25 18.93
N ARG A 184 21.95 30.94 20.23
CA ARG A 184 21.40 29.70 20.78
C ARG A 184 20.40 30.02 21.89
N ILE A 185 19.51 29.09 22.17
CA ILE A 185 18.60 29.19 23.34
C ILE A 185 19.46 29.37 24.60
N ASP A 186 19.03 30.26 25.48
CA ASP A 186 19.65 30.43 26.78
C ASP A 186 19.07 29.45 27.80
N ASP A 187 19.68 28.28 27.90
CA ASP A 187 19.25 27.22 28.82
C ASP A 187 19.37 27.59 30.30
N THR A 188 20.12 28.66 30.63
CA THR A 188 20.28 29.13 32.01
C THR A 188 19.08 29.94 32.51
N ARG A 189 18.20 30.38 31.60
CA ARG A 189 17.02 31.15 31.94
C ARG A 189 15.83 30.23 32.16
N ASP A 190 15.52 29.96 33.42
CA ASP A 190 14.49 29.00 33.83
C ASP A 190 13.40 29.60 34.74
N ALA A 191 13.37 30.93 34.91
CA ALA A 191 12.40 31.63 35.74
C ALA A 191 10.97 31.46 35.19
N VAL A 192 10.01 31.23 36.10
CA VAL A 192 8.58 31.12 35.79
C VAL A 192 7.97 32.51 35.64
N GLU A 193 7.20 32.70 34.57
CA GLU A 193 6.55 33.96 34.21
C GLU A 193 5.01 33.78 34.14
N SER A 194 4.26 34.87 34.36
CA SER A 194 2.80 34.85 34.20
C SER A 194 2.40 34.78 32.72
N TRP A 195 1.17 34.36 32.44
CA TRP A 195 0.65 34.29 31.08
C TRP A 195 0.75 35.64 30.34
N GLN A 196 0.41 36.73 31.03
CA GLN A 196 0.52 38.09 30.48
C GLN A 196 1.97 38.47 30.16
N ALA A 197 2.91 38.15 31.06
CA ALA A 197 4.33 38.44 30.82
C ALA A 197 4.89 37.67 29.61
N LEU A 198 4.43 36.44 29.37
CA LEU A 198 4.80 35.66 28.19
C LEU A 198 4.23 36.23 26.89
N LEU A 199 2.99 36.75 26.92
CA LEU A 199 2.37 37.43 25.79
C LEU A 199 3.08 38.75 25.46
N ASP A 200 3.30 39.60 26.47
CA ASP A 200 3.94 40.92 26.31
C ASP A 200 5.36 40.79 25.75
N ALA A 201 6.04 39.70 26.08
CA ALA A 201 7.35 39.38 25.56
C ALA A 201 7.37 38.80 24.15
N GLY A 202 6.23 38.35 23.64
CA GLY A 202 6.13 37.57 22.41
C GLY A 202 6.59 36.11 22.53
N ALA A 203 6.75 35.59 23.76
CA ALA A 203 7.06 34.19 24.01
C ALA A 203 5.86 33.28 23.73
N VAL A 204 4.65 33.79 23.98
CA VAL A 204 3.38 33.24 23.48
C VAL A 204 2.87 34.21 22.42
N ARG A 205 2.52 33.68 21.25
CA ARG A 205 1.91 34.46 20.15
C ARG A 205 0.50 33.97 19.91
N ASN A 206 -0.39 34.86 19.50
CA ASN A 206 -1.78 34.50 19.23
C ASN A 206 -2.29 34.97 17.86
N LEU A 207 -3.31 34.27 17.38
CA LEU A 207 -4.10 34.56 16.19
C LEU A 207 -5.57 34.43 16.56
N ARG A 208 -6.28 35.55 16.62
CA ARG A 208 -7.73 35.58 16.86
C ARG A 208 -8.44 35.88 15.55
N LEU A 209 -9.37 35.00 15.17
CA LEU A 209 -10.20 35.14 13.97
C LEU A 209 -11.67 35.20 14.37
N ALA A 210 -12.40 36.17 13.81
CA ALA A 210 -13.86 36.19 13.83
C ALA A 210 -14.43 35.46 12.60
N PRO A 211 -15.69 34.98 12.65
CA PRO A 211 -16.37 34.44 11.47
C PRO A 211 -16.37 35.39 10.27
N ALA A 212 -16.45 36.71 10.53
CA ALA A 212 -16.37 37.76 9.52
C ALA A 212 -15.01 37.80 8.79
N ASP A 213 -13.90 37.58 9.49
CA ASP A 213 -12.56 37.54 8.88
C ASP A 213 -12.45 36.35 7.92
N VAL A 214 -12.95 35.18 8.34
CA VAL A 214 -12.98 33.97 7.50
C VAL A 214 -13.88 34.17 6.28
N ASN A 215 -15.07 34.75 6.47
CA ASN A 215 -15.99 35.10 5.37
C ASN A 215 -15.36 36.06 4.38
N ARG A 216 -14.57 37.03 4.83
CA ARG A 216 -13.86 37.98 3.95
C ARG A 216 -12.81 37.26 3.09
N VAL A 217 -11.97 36.41 3.68
CA VAL A 217 -10.92 35.71 2.93
C VAL A 217 -11.50 34.76 1.89
N PHE A 218 -12.60 34.05 2.19
CA PHE A 218 -13.30 33.22 1.19
C PHE A 218 -13.88 34.02 0.01
N ARG A 219 -14.36 35.26 0.24
CA ARG A 219 -14.82 36.14 -0.86
C ARG A 219 -13.66 36.57 -1.75
N GLU A 220 -12.56 36.98 -1.14
CA GLU A 220 -11.34 37.39 -1.85
C GLU A 220 -10.69 36.22 -2.61
N SER A 221 -10.97 34.99 -2.17
CA SER A 221 -10.53 33.74 -2.78
C SER A 221 -11.21 33.42 -4.13
N GLY A 222 -12.25 34.17 -4.53
CA GLY A 222 -13.05 33.90 -5.73
C GLY A 222 -14.11 32.81 -5.56
N ARG A 223 -14.26 32.21 -4.36
CA ARG A 223 -15.27 31.19 -4.03
C ARG A 223 -16.47 31.83 -3.34
N GLN A 224 -17.30 32.57 -4.10
CA GLN A 224 -18.52 33.21 -3.57
C GLN A 224 -19.50 32.20 -2.97
N ASP A 225 -19.60 31.01 -3.55
CA ASP A 225 -20.36 29.87 -3.03
C ASP A 225 -19.94 29.45 -1.61
N ALA A 226 -18.64 29.52 -1.31
CA ALA A 226 -18.11 29.27 0.02
C ALA A 226 -18.30 30.43 0.99
N ALA A 227 -18.32 31.66 0.49
CA ALA A 227 -18.65 32.83 1.30
C ALA A 227 -20.12 32.84 1.72
N GLU A 228 -21.04 32.53 0.82
CA GLU A 228 -22.50 32.49 1.04
C GLU A 228 -22.92 31.42 2.06
N ARG A 229 -22.18 30.31 2.14
CA ARG A 229 -22.38 29.25 3.16
C ARG A 229 -21.61 29.48 4.45
N GLY A 230 -21.13 30.69 4.68
CA GLY A 230 -20.49 31.06 5.93
C GLY A 230 -21.42 30.92 7.14
N GLN A 231 -20.83 30.74 8.32
CA GLN A 231 -21.59 30.89 9.56
C GLN A 231 -22.03 32.35 9.68
N GLU A 232 -23.34 32.59 9.71
CA GLU A 232 -23.93 33.81 10.24
C GLU A 232 -23.72 33.76 11.76
N ALA A 233 -22.90 34.66 12.29
CA ALA A 233 -22.64 34.76 13.72
C ALA A 233 -22.62 36.24 14.10
N ALA A 234 -23.08 36.54 15.31
CA ALA A 234 -23.06 37.88 15.87
C ALA A 234 -21.62 38.44 15.88
N ASP A 235 -21.46 39.75 15.78
CA ASP A 235 -20.16 40.43 15.65
C ASP A 235 -19.15 40.10 16.80
N ASP A 236 -19.61 39.52 17.90
CA ASP A 236 -18.82 39.17 19.09
C ASP A 236 -18.36 37.69 19.18
N ASP A 237 -18.75 36.81 18.25
CA ASP A 237 -18.38 35.40 18.31
C ASP A 237 -16.93 35.13 17.86
N VAL A 238 -16.18 34.34 18.65
CA VAL A 238 -14.81 33.93 18.34
C VAL A 238 -14.81 32.64 17.51
N PHE A 239 -14.36 32.73 16.24
CA PHE A 239 -14.21 31.55 15.39
C PHE A 239 -13.09 30.65 15.91
N ILE A 240 -11.91 31.23 16.13
CA ILE A 240 -10.79 30.61 16.84
C ILE A 240 -9.89 31.69 17.46
N ASP A 241 -9.43 31.47 18.68
CA ASP A 241 -8.31 32.18 19.30
C ASP A 241 -7.20 31.16 19.55
N LEU A 242 -6.18 31.21 18.69
CA LEU A 242 -5.12 30.22 18.58
C LEU A 242 -3.83 30.78 19.17
N TYR A 243 -3.22 30.08 20.11
CA TYR A 243 -1.96 30.43 20.75
C TYR A 243 -0.86 29.43 20.38
N VAL A 244 0.37 29.93 20.21
CA VAL A 244 1.55 29.11 19.97
C VAL A 244 2.74 29.59 20.78
N ALA A 245 3.53 28.66 21.31
CA ALA A 245 4.76 28.94 22.05
C ALA A 245 5.80 27.83 21.90
N LEU A 246 7.09 28.19 21.90
CA LEU A 246 8.19 27.22 21.90
C LEU A 246 8.43 26.69 23.32
N ALA A 247 7.70 25.64 23.69
CA ALA A 247 7.70 25.04 25.01
C ALA A 247 9.02 24.33 25.38
N SER A 248 9.94 24.11 24.44
CA SER A 248 11.29 23.58 24.74
C SER A 248 12.23 24.61 25.39
N VAL A 249 11.90 25.90 25.35
CA VAL A 249 12.70 26.94 26.04
C VAL A 249 12.43 26.88 27.54
N PRO A 250 13.43 26.75 28.44
CA PRO A 250 13.19 26.42 29.84
C PRO A 250 12.22 27.34 30.59
N SER A 251 12.42 28.65 30.50
CA SER A 251 11.51 29.63 31.14
C SER A 251 10.08 29.55 30.56
N ILE A 252 9.93 29.38 29.23
CA ILE A 252 8.61 29.27 28.59
C ILE A 252 7.93 27.95 28.97
N GLY A 253 8.65 26.83 28.83
CA GLY A 253 8.17 25.48 29.11
C GLY A 253 7.75 25.30 30.56
N ARG A 254 8.57 25.74 31.52
CA ARG A 254 8.22 25.69 32.96
C ARG A 254 6.98 26.52 33.28
N SER A 255 6.87 27.71 32.69
CA SER A 255 5.73 28.58 32.91
C SER A 255 4.43 27.98 32.36
N LEU A 256 4.47 27.41 31.16
CA LEU A 256 3.28 26.89 30.49
C LEU A 256 2.85 25.50 30.96
N LEU A 257 3.80 24.62 31.29
CA LEU A 257 3.54 23.21 31.60
C LEU A 257 3.52 22.94 33.11
N GLY A 258 4.14 23.81 33.91
CA GLY A 258 4.44 23.57 35.32
C GLY A 258 5.63 22.63 35.50
N ASP A 259 6.21 22.59 36.70
CA ASP A 259 7.47 21.89 36.95
C ASP A 259 7.38 20.38 36.65
N ALA A 260 6.30 19.71 37.04
CA ALA A 260 6.17 18.27 36.85
C ALA A 260 6.10 17.86 35.37
N GLU A 261 5.28 18.54 34.56
CA GLU A 261 5.13 18.25 33.14
C GLU A 261 6.36 18.72 32.34
N TRP A 262 7.02 19.80 32.77
CA TRP A 262 8.30 20.24 32.23
C TRP A 262 9.40 19.19 32.40
N GLN A 263 9.52 18.56 33.58
CA GLN A 263 10.49 17.49 33.78
C GLN A 263 10.18 16.29 32.88
N ARG A 264 8.91 15.88 32.79
CA ARG A 264 8.48 14.82 31.84
C ARG A 264 8.82 15.16 30.39
N LEU A 265 8.62 16.42 29.98
CA LEU A 265 8.96 16.87 28.65
C LEU A 265 10.47 16.74 28.39
N LYS A 266 11.31 17.23 29.31
CA LYS A 266 12.77 17.14 29.20
C LYS A 266 13.27 15.71 29.12
N GLU A 267 12.73 14.81 29.94
CA GLU A 267 13.08 13.38 29.92
C GLU A 267 12.72 12.71 28.59
N ARG A 268 11.66 13.19 27.92
CA ARG A 268 11.20 12.64 26.64
C ARG A 268 11.92 13.24 25.43
N LEU A 269 12.39 14.48 25.51
CA LEU A 269 13.04 15.17 24.39
C LEU A 269 14.43 14.57 24.12
N LYS A 270 14.69 14.23 22.86
CA LYS A 270 16.03 13.87 22.40
C LYS A 270 16.94 15.10 22.34
N PRO A 271 18.28 14.92 22.39
CA PRO A 271 19.22 16.05 22.27
C PRO A 271 18.94 16.88 21.00
N GLY A 272 18.72 18.19 21.18
CA GLY A 272 18.43 19.13 20.09
C GLY A 272 16.97 19.17 19.61
N GLN A 273 16.12 18.23 20.06
CA GLN A 273 14.71 18.18 19.67
C GLN A 273 13.90 19.28 20.37
N GLN A 274 12.96 19.87 19.63
CA GLN A 274 12.15 20.99 20.11
C GLN A 274 10.71 20.57 20.43
N ALA A 275 10.03 21.38 21.25
CA ALA A 275 8.63 21.19 21.59
C ALA A 275 7.86 22.50 21.42
N ILE A 276 6.67 22.41 20.83
CA ILE A 276 5.80 23.54 20.53
C ILE A 276 4.45 23.27 21.21
N LEU A 277 4.00 24.22 22.03
CA LEU A 277 2.65 24.21 22.58
C LEU A 277 1.72 24.95 21.60
N VAL A 278 0.58 24.33 21.30
CA VAL A 278 -0.51 24.94 20.55
C VAL A 278 -1.77 24.84 21.39
N ALA A 279 -2.42 25.96 21.62
CA ALA A 279 -3.67 26.00 22.36
C ALA A 279 -4.73 26.80 21.60
N GLY A 280 -5.99 26.43 21.76
CA GLY A 280 -7.08 27.01 21.00
C GLY A 280 -8.34 27.14 21.84
N ASN A 281 -9.06 28.23 21.60
CA ASN A 281 -10.43 28.43 22.07
C ASN A 281 -11.33 28.87 20.90
N GLY A 282 -12.65 28.69 21.02
CA GLY A 282 -13.62 29.03 19.97
C GLY A 282 -14.34 27.83 19.35
N ALA A 283 -15.12 28.10 18.30
CA ALA A 283 -15.95 27.10 17.62
C ALA A 283 -15.15 26.18 16.68
N TYR A 284 -14.05 26.68 16.13
CA TYR A 284 -13.20 25.92 15.20
C TYR A 284 -12.00 25.30 15.92
N SER A 285 -11.77 24.01 15.68
CA SER A 285 -10.64 23.26 16.27
C SER A 285 -9.43 23.24 15.34
N PHE A 286 -8.24 23.42 15.91
CA PHE A 286 -6.97 23.25 15.18
C PHE A 286 -6.59 21.78 14.96
N LYS A 287 -7.29 20.82 15.60
CA LYS A 287 -6.90 19.39 15.58
C LYS A 287 -7.26 18.65 14.31
N GLY A 288 -8.27 19.13 13.58
CA GLY A 288 -8.63 18.52 12.30
C GLY A 288 -9.85 17.62 12.29
N SER A 289 -10.20 17.15 11.08
CA SER A 289 -11.25 16.13 10.85
C SER A 289 -10.75 14.69 11.04
N GLY A 290 -9.42 14.49 11.08
CA GLY A 290 -8.76 13.19 11.14
C GLY A 290 -8.14 12.83 12.48
N TYR A 291 -8.59 13.41 13.61
CA TYR A 291 -8.06 13.07 14.93
C TYR A 291 -8.50 11.65 15.37
N VAL A 292 -7.79 10.65 14.86
CA VAL A 292 -7.91 9.22 15.17
C VAL A 292 -6.49 8.70 15.46
N ARG A 293 -6.34 7.60 16.22
CA ARG A 293 -5.02 6.98 16.47
C ARG A 293 -4.37 6.62 15.11
N GLY A 294 -3.13 7.06 14.89
CA GLY A 294 -2.38 6.99 13.63
C GLY A 294 -2.61 8.16 12.66
N GLY A 295 -3.41 9.16 13.05
CA GLY A 295 -3.76 10.32 12.22
C GLY A 295 -2.74 11.46 12.23
N ILE A 296 -2.95 12.43 11.34
CA ILE A 296 -2.17 13.67 11.25
C ILE A 296 -3.03 14.86 11.69
N PHE A 297 -2.38 15.93 12.13
CA PHE A 297 -3.03 17.21 12.39
C PHE A 297 -3.13 17.97 11.06
N ASP A 298 -4.26 17.79 10.35
CA ASP A 298 -4.47 18.27 8.98
C ASP A 298 -4.70 19.79 8.88
N ARG A 299 -5.04 20.47 9.99
CA ARG A 299 -5.34 21.91 10.04
C ARG A 299 -4.18 22.79 10.47
N ILE A 300 -3.07 22.23 10.95
CA ILE A 300 -1.90 23.02 11.36
C ILE A 300 -0.63 22.49 10.70
N GLU A 301 0.18 23.42 10.21
CA GLU A 301 1.49 23.15 9.61
C GLU A 301 2.51 24.15 10.15
N ILE A 302 3.72 23.69 10.46
CA ILE A 302 4.84 24.57 10.78
C ILE A 302 5.62 24.82 9.50
N ILE A 303 5.88 26.08 9.20
CA ILE A 303 6.64 26.52 8.04
C ILE A 303 7.81 27.37 8.53
N GLN A 304 9.03 27.03 8.09
CA GLN A 304 10.25 27.77 8.37
C GLN A 304 11.13 27.79 7.13
N ASP A 305 11.54 28.97 6.69
CA ASP A 305 12.24 29.17 5.41
C ASP A 305 11.45 28.47 4.26
N GLU A 306 12.08 27.59 3.49
CA GLU A 306 11.42 26.76 2.46
C GLU A 306 10.92 25.39 2.98
N GLY A 307 11.21 25.07 4.24
CA GLY A 307 10.85 23.83 4.90
C GLY A 307 9.45 23.87 5.55
N SER A 308 8.82 22.71 5.65
CA SER A 308 7.61 22.55 6.45
C SER A 308 7.46 21.14 7.02
N PHE A 309 6.63 21.03 8.06
CA PHE A 309 6.19 19.75 8.59
C PHE A 309 4.82 19.87 9.27
N ARG A 310 4.09 18.75 9.29
CA ARG A 310 2.84 18.58 10.02
C ARG A 310 3.04 17.61 11.18
N PHE A 311 2.29 17.81 12.25
CA PHE A 311 2.32 16.92 13.41
C PHE A 311 1.50 15.65 13.18
N ARG A 312 1.92 14.56 13.84
CA ARG A 312 1.17 13.30 13.93
C ARG A 312 0.74 13.02 15.37
N ASP A 313 -0.15 12.07 15.55
CA ASP A 313 -0.59 11.62 16.88
C ASP A 313 0.58 11.23 17.81
N ARG A 314 1.62 10.55 17.29
CA ARG A 314 2.84 10.19 18.05
C ARG A 314 3.64 11.40 18.53
N ASN A 315 3.51 12.54 17.86
CA ASN A 315 4.17 13.79 18.23
C ASN A 315 3.36 14.57 19.27
N HIS A 316 2.13 14.16 19.55
CA HIS A 316 1.14 14.93 20.28
C HIS A 316 0.89 14.38 21.68
N GLN A 317 0.86 15.28 22.65
CA GLN A 317 0.34 15.04 23.99
C GLN A 317 -0.76 16.04 24.29
N ARG A 318 -1.92 15.55 24.73
CA ARG A 318 -2.99 16.40 25.22
C ARG A 318 -2.64 16.91 26.61
N LEU A 319 -2.77 18.21 26.83
CA LEU A 319 -2.69 18.82 28.16
C LEU A 319 -4.10 19.17 28.64
N ALA A 320 -4.30 19.13 29.96
CA ALA A 320 -5.58 19.50 30.56
C ALA A 320 -5.77 21.02 30.54
N ASP A 321 -4.72 21.75 30.91
CA ASP A 321 -4.71 23.22 30.96
C ASP A 321 -3.28 23.76 30.82
N VAL A 322 -3.13 25.09 30.76
CA VAL A 322 -1.86 25.82 30.84
C VAL A 322 -1.61 26.24 32.28
N ALA A 323 -0.41 25.96 32.81
CA ALA A 323 -0.07 26.20 34.22
C ALA A 323 0.26 27.67 34.55
N ALA A 324 0.53 28.50 33.55
CA ALA A 324 0.97 29.88 33.75
C ALA A 324 -0.08 30.70 34.50
N GLN A 325 0.35 31.45 35.52
CA GLN A 325 -0.57 32.25 36.32
C GLN A 325 -1.32 33.28 35.44
N GLY A 326 -2.64 33.30 35.55
CA GLY A 326 -3.51 34.18 34.77
C GLY A 326 -3.81 33.68 33.34
N ALA A 327 -3.46 32.45 32.99
CA ALA A 327 -3.87 31.86 31.72
C ALA A 327 -5.41 31.73 31.64
N PRO A 328 -6.03 32.05 30.50
CA PRO A 328 -7.46 31.83 30.29
C PRO A 328 -7.76 30.33 30.22
N ALA A 329 -9.01 29.95 30.49
CA ALA A 329 -9.46 28.57 30.28
C ALA A 329 -9.52 28.27 28.78
N LEU A 330 -8.62 27.39 28.30
CA LEU A 330 -8.50 27.03 26.90
C LEU A 330 -9.15 25.66 26.65
N ARG A 331 -10.05 25.59 25.68
CA ARG A 331 -10.80 24.35 25.35
C ARG A 331 -9.88 23.23 24.87
N GLU A 332 -8.84 23.61 24.13
CA GLU A 332 -7.89 22.67 23.54
C GLU A 332 -6.46 23.10 23.84
N VAL A 333 -5.72 22.29 24.57
CA VAL A 333 -4.29 22.50 24.81
C VAL A 333 -3.53 21.25 24.39
N ALA A 334 -2.54 21.43 23.52
CA ALA A 334 -1.74 20.36 22.95
C ALA A 334 -0.25 20.71 22.97
N LEU A 335 0.56 19.74 23.36
CA LEU A 335 2.01 19.80 23.30
C LEU A 335 2.50 18.91 22.17
N PHE A 336 3.27 19.50 21.26
CA PHE A 336 3.80 18.82 20.09
C PHE A 336 5.33 18.74 20.15
N VAL A 337 5.87 17.56 19.95
CA VAL A 337 7.32 17.34 19.78
C VAL A 337 7.66 17.40 18.29
N VAL A 338 8.63 18.21 17.92
CA VAL A 338 9.09 18.36 16.53
C VAL A 338 9.60 17.00 16.02
N PRO A 339 9.13 16.53 14.84
CA PRO A 339 9.61 15.27 14.26
C PRO A 339 11.12 15.26 14.06
N GLU A 340 11.77 14.12 14.29
CA GLU A 340 13.23 13.99 14.19
C GLU A 340 13.78 14.17 12.76
N ASP A 341 12.94 13.93 11.76
CA ASP A 341 13.25 14.13 10.35
C ASP A 341 12.99 15.57 9.86
N ALA A 342 12.45 16.45 10.72
CA ALA A 342 12.21 17.84 10.38
C ALA A 342 13.44 18.70 10.70
N ALA A 343 13.95 19.42 9.69
CA ALA A 343 14.91 20.49 9.90
C ALA A 343 14.17 21.70 10.50
N PHE A 344 14.46 22.02 11.76
CA PHE A 344 13.83 23.13 12.47
C PHE A 344 14.84 23.82 13.40
N ASP A 345 15.08 25.11 13.16
CA ASP A 345 15.92 25.96 13.99
C ASP A 345 15.03 26.82 14.91
N PRO A 346 15.02 26.59 16.23
CA PRO A 346 14.14 27.30 17.15
C PRO A 346 14.42 28.81 17.27
N VAL A 347 15.60 29.26 16.84
CA VAL A 347 16.04 30.66 17.00
C VAL A 347 15.76 31.49 15.74
N LYS A 348 15.51 30.84 14.61
CA LYS A 348 15.02 31.49 13.39
C LYS A 348 13.51 31.75 13.47
N PRO A 349 13.00 32.80 12.79
CA PRO A 349 11.57 32.98 12.62
C PRO A 349 10.92 31.78 11.93
N TRP A 350 9.71 31.44 12.34
CA TRP A 350 8.86 30.42 11.73
C TRP A 350 7.40 30.85 11.83
N ARG A 351 6.49 30.14 11.20
CA ARG A 351 5.05 30.41 11.32
C ARG A 351 4.28 29.12 11.48
N LEU A 352 3.22 29.19 12.27
CA LEU A 352 2.19 28.17 12.30
C LEU A 352 1.10 28.59 11.33
N GLN A 353 0.87 27.80 10.30
CA GLN A 353 -0.23 28.02 9.35
C GLN A 353 -1.45 27.22 9.80
N LEU A 354 -2.56 27.92 10.03
CA LEU A 354 -3.87 27.36 10.32
C LEU A 354 -4.67 27.24 9.02
N MET A 355 -5.24 26.08 8.77
CA MET A 355 -6.11 25.83 7.62
C MET A 355 -7.58 25.76 8.03
N VAL A 356 -8.39 26.58 7.37
CA VAL A 356 -9.84 26.66 7.57
C VAL A 356 -10.56 26.04 6.37
N GLN A 357 -11.36 25.01 6.64
CA GLN A 357 -12.16 24.33 5.62
C GLN A 357 -13.64 24.70 5.72
N ARG A 358 -14.32 24.80 4.57
CA ARG A 358 -15.78 24.89 4.44
C ARG A 358 -16.29 23.73 3.60
N VAL A 359 -17.26 23.00 4.14
CA VAL A 359 -17.92 21.92 3.42
C VAL A 359 -19.07 22.51 2.62
N LEU A 360 -19.02 22.36 1.30
CA LEU A 360 -20.04 22.86 0.39
C LEU A 360 -21.01 21.73 0.03
N SER A 361 -20.48 20.58 -0.36
CA SER A 361 -21.30 19.40 -0.64
C SER A 361 -20.61 18.15 -0.13
N VAL A 362 -21.23 16.99 -0.34
CA VAL A 362 -20.63 15.68 -0.01
C VAL A 362 -19.27 15.50 -0.72
N SER A 363 -19.09 16.12 -1.88
CA SER A 363 -17.90 15.98 -2.73
C SER A 363 -17.09 17.28 -2.91
N ASP A 364 -17.53 18.40 -2.35
CA ASP A 364 -16.88 19.70 -2.56
C ASP A 364 -16.61 20.43 -1.24
N LYS A 365 -15.38 20.92 -1.10
CA LYS A 365 -14.88 21.66 0.06
C LYS A 365 -13.98 22.79 -0.40
N ALA A 366 -14.14 23.96 0.22
CA ALA A 366 -13.28 25.12 0.01
C ALA A 366 -12.32 25.30 1.20
N PHE A 367 -11.12 25.83 0.94
CA PHE A 367 -10.07 26.00 1.95
C PHE A 367 -9.45 27.38 1.85
N VAL A 368 -9.13 27.97 2.99
CA VAL A 368 -8.29 29.17 3.12
C VAL A 368 -7.31 28.95 4.27
N THR A 369 -6.19 29.65 4.27
CA THR A 369 -5.17 29.53 5.32
C THR A 369 -5.01 30.84 6.10
N PHE A 370 -4.41 30.77 7.28
CA PHE A 370 -4.07 31.93 8.11
C PHE A 370 -2.72 31.67 8.78
N ASP A 371 -1.82 32.63 8.70
CA ASP A 371 -0.47 32.47 9.24
C ASP A 371 -0.33 33.16 10.61
N LEU A 372 0.19 32.42 11.58
CA LEU A 372 0.61 32.93 12.88
C LEU A 372 2.15 32.95 12.93
N PRO A 373 2.80 34.10 12.66
CA PRO A 373 4.25 34.21 12.72
C PRO A 373 4.75 34.14 14.17
N TYR A 374 5.90 33.50 14.34
CA TYR A 374 6.59 33.33 15.61
C TYR A 374 8.08 33.59 15.42
N ALA A 375 8.63 34.45 16.29
CA ALA A 375 10.06 34.66 16.41
C ALA A 375 10.41 34.58 17.89
N LEU A 376 11.40 33.75 18.24
CA LEU A 376 11.81 33.63 19.63
C LEU A 376 12.41 34.96 20.12
N PRO A 377 11.89 35.58 21.18
CA PRO A 377 12.40 36.86 21.65
C PRO A 377 13.85 36.78 22.11
N ASP A 378 14.61 37.84 21.84
CA ASP A 378 16.05 37.92 22.10
C ASP A 378 16.44 37.57 23.53
N ARG A 379 15.59 37.91 24.50
CA ARG A 379 15.78 37.63 25.94
C ARG A 379 15.87 36.15 26.31
N TYR A 380 15.45 35.25 25.42
CA TYR A 380 15.55 33.79 25.56
C TYR A 380 16.71 33.19 24.77
N THR A 381 17.55 34.04 24.19
CA THR A 381 18.69 33.63 23.37
C THR A 381 19.96 34.27 23.91
N ARG A 382 21.09 33.62 23.65
CA ARG A 382 22.42 34.16 23.94
C ARG A 382 23.31 34.03 22.72
N ALA A 383 24.25 34.95 22.58
CA ALA A 383 25.30 34.83 21.56
C ALA A 383 26.13 33.57 21.83
N ALA A 384 26.35 32.76 20.79
CA ALA A 384 27.32 31.68 20.87
C ALA A 384 28.74 32.28 20.91
N PRO A 385 29.59 31.94 21.89
CA PRO A 385 30.99 32.36 21.87
C PRO A 385 31.71 31.62 20.72
N GLY A 386 32.30 32.38 19.79
CA GLY A 386 33.26 31.87 18.79
C GLY A 386 32.73 30.82 17.83
N ALA A 387 31.91 31.22 16.85
CA ALA A 387 31.60 30.36 15.70
C ALA A 387 32.72 30.46 14.64
N THR A 388 33.83 29.75 14.84
CA THR A 388 34.54 29.14 13.70
C THR A 388 33.52 28.21 13.03
N PRO A 389 33.46 28.10 11.69
CA PRO A 389 32.54 27.16 11.04
C PRO A 389 32.77 25.79 11.66
N ALA A 390 31.76 25.24 12.33
CA ALA A 390 31.85 23.93 12.94
C ALA A 390 32.07 22.93 11.80
N ALA A 391 33.32 22.50 11.65
CA ALA A 391 33.62 21.23 11.04
C ALA A 391 32.75 20.20 11.76
N SER A 392 31.99 19.45 10.96
CA SER A 392 31.27 18.24 11.32
C SER A 392 31.88 17.55 12.54
N ALA A 393 31.20 17.64 13.69
CA ALA A 393 31.55 16.82 14.84
C ALA A 393 31.44 15.34 14.43
N PRO A 394 32.44 14.50 14.75
CA PRO A 394 32.34 13.07 14.52
C PRO A 394 31.19 12.52 15.36
N ALA A 395 30.37 11.67 14.75
CA ALA A 395 29.34 10.91 15.44
C ALA A 395 29.95 10.21 16.67
N PRO A 396 29.27 10.20 17.84
CA PRO A 396 29.73 9.41 18.96
C PRO A 396 29.82 7.95 18.55
N ALA A 397 30.95 7.34 18.89
CA ALA A 397 31.24 5.94 18.69
C ALA A 397 30.09 5.08 19.21
N ALA A 398 29.77 4.05 18.42
CA ALA A 398 28.84 3.00 18.74
C ALA A 398 29.07 2.47 20.16
N ALA A 399 28.20 2.87 21.08
CA ALA A 399 27.92 2.10 22.27
C ALA A 399 26.88 1.06 21.87
N ALA A 400 27.26 -0.20 22.12
CA ALA A 400 26.52 -1.46 22.08
C ALA A 400 25.05 -1.41 21.62
N GLU A 401 24.77 -2.29 20.64
CA GLU A 401 23.46 -2.84 20.32
C GLU A 401 22.61 -3.03 21.59
N ASP A 402 21.49 -2.33 21.68
CA ASP A 402 20.24 -2.91 22.15
C ASP A 402 19.05 -2.01 21.75
N ALA A 403 18.10 -2.65 21.05
CA ALA A 403 16.80 -2.15 20.62
C ALA A 403 16.76 -0.93 19.69
N ALA A 404 16.92 -1.20 18.38
CA ALA A 404 16.41 -0.32 17.32
C ALA A 404 14.92 0.02 17.56
N PRO A 405 14.47 1.26 17.27
CA PRO A 405 13.05 1.59 17.33
C PRO A 405 12.25 0.63 16.45
N PRO A 406 11.06 0.18 16.85
CA PRO A 406 10.33 -0.86 16.15
C PRO A 406 10.14 -0.43 14.69
N ALA A 407 10.76 -1.19 13.79
CA ALA A 407 10.72 -0.91 12.36
C ALA A 407 9.24 -0.83 11.92
N LEU A 408 8.90 0.13 11.07
CA LEU A 408 7.53 0.46 10.65
C LEU A 408 6.64 -0.76 10.34
N TRP A 409 7.23 -1.83 9.78
CA TRP A 409 6.52 -3.08 9.53
C TRP A 409 5.97 -3.74 10.81
N GLN A 410 6.67 -3.68 11.95
CA GLN A 410 6.20 -4.23 13.22
C GLN A 410 4.88 -3.57 13.67
N GLN A 411 4.77 -2.26 13.48
CA GLN A 411 3.53 -1.52 13.80
C GLN A 411 2.38 -1.92 12.85
N ILE A 412 2.67 -2.13 11.57
CA ILE A 412 1.66 -2.61 10.59
C ILE A 412 1.19 -4.03 10.95
N TRP A 413 2.10 -4.91 11.35
CA TRP A 413 1.78 -6.27 11.79
C TRP A 413 0.91 -6.28 13.04
N HIS A 414 1.21 -5.42 14.03
CA HIS A 414 0.33 -5.25 15.18
C HIS A 414 -1.05 -4.69 14.80
N GLY A 415 -1.10 -3.70 13.90
CA GLY A 415 -2.36 -3.13 13.42
C GLY A 415 -3.23 -4.12 12.64
N LYS A 416 -2.63 -5.09 11.94
CA LYS A 416 -3.33 -6.14 11.18
C LYS A 416 -3.39 -7.49 11.91
N ALA A 417 -3.09 -7.55 13.21
CA ALA A 417 -2.98 -8.81 13.95
C ALA A 417 -4.24 -9.71 13.85
N ALA A 418 -5.45 -9.13 13.92
CA ALA A 418 -6.69 -9.88 13.75
C ALA A 418 -6.82 -10.50 12.34
N GLN A 419 -6.42 -9.77 11.30
CA GLN A 419 -6.43 -10.28 9.92
C GLN A 419 -5.40 -11.40 9.76
N VAL A 420 -4.20 -11.21 10.31
CA VAL A 420 -3.14 -12.24 10.32
C VAL A 420 -3.61 -13.51 11.02
N ALA A 421 -4.30 -13.40 12.16
CA ALA A 421 -4.83 -14.55 12.89
C ALA A 421 -5.86 -15.32 12.05
N ILE A 422 -6.81 -14.63 11.42
CA ILE A 422 -7.83 -15.26 10.55
C ILE A 422 -7.17 -15.97 9.37
N LEU A 423 -6.20 -15.33 8.69
CA LEU A 423 -5.48 -15.93 7.58
C LEU A 423 -4.71 -17.18 8.04
N THR A 424 -4.04 -17.11 9.19
CA THR A 424 -3.28 -18.23 9.76
C THR A 424 -4.20 -19.42 10.07
N VAL A 425 -5.37 -19.16 10.66
CA VAL A 425 -6.38 -20.20 10.90
C VAL A 425 -6.85 -20.81 9.59
N ALA A 426 -7.13 -20.00 8.56
CA ALA A 426 -7.53 -20.51 7.25
C ALA A 426 -6.44 -21.37 6.58
N LEU A 427 -5.17 -21.00 6.74
CA LEU A 427 -4.03 -21.80 6.27
C LEU A 427 -3.90 -23.12 7.02
N ILE A 428 -4.08 -23.13 8.36
CA ILE A 428 -4.10 -24.36 9.16
C ILE A 428 -5.24 -25.27 8.71
N VAL A 429 -6.44 -24.72 8.49
CA VAL A 429 -7.58 -25.47 7.95
C VAL A 429 -7.25 -26.06 6.59
N LEU A 430 -6.62 -25.29 5.70
CA LEU A 430 -6.22 -25.78 4.38
C LEU A 430 -5.19 -26.93 4.47
N VAL A 431 -4.20 -26.82 5.33
CA VAL A 431 -3.23 -27.90 5.60
C VAL A 431 -3.96 -29.14 6.13
N GLY A 432 -4.91 -28.95 7.06
CA GLY A 432 -5.76 -30.03 7.56
C GLY A 432 -6.59 -30.71 6.45
N ILE A 433 -7.16 -29.95 5.52
CA ILE A 433 -7.90 -30.48 4.36
C ILE A 433 -7.01 -31.41 3.53
N PHE A 434 -5.76 -31.04 3.28
CA PHE A 434 -4.83 -31.87 2.52
C PHE A 434 -4.36 -33.10 3.31
N PHE A 435 -4.12 -32.97 4.61
CA PHE A 435 -3.71 -34.09 5.45
C PHE A 435 -4.83 -35.14 5.59
N PHE A 436 -6.08 -34.69 5.77
CA PHE A 436 -7.27 -35.55 5.90
C PHE A 436 -8.03 -35.74 4.59
N GLN A 437 -7.36 -35.57 3.44
CA GLN A 437 -8.01 -35.58 2.12
C GLN A 437 -8.81 -36.87 1.82
N ASP A 438 -8.33 -38.05 2.25
CA ASP A 438 -8.99 -39.34 1.99
C ASP A 438 -10.35 -39.41 2.71
N GLN A 439 -10.38 -38.98 3.97
CA GLN A 439 -11.59 -38.96 4.79
C GLN A 439 -12.59 -37.94 4.23
N LEU A 440 -12.11 -36.75 3.85
CA LEU A 440 -12.93 -35.71 3.26
C LEU A 440 -13.53 -36.13 1.92
N THR A 441 -12.73 -36.68 1.02
CA THR A 441 -13.14 -37.06 -0.34
C THR A 441 -14.04 -38.29 -0.39
N SER A 442 -13.99 -39.14 0.65
CA SER A 442 -14.96 -40.22 0.83
C SER A 442 -16.40 -39.73 1.08
N ARG A 443 -16.56 -38.46 1.51
CA ARG A 443 -17.86 -37.82 1.81
C ARG A 443 -18.13 -36.70 0.79
N PRO A 444 -18.76 -36.99 -0.37
CA PRO A 444 -18.83 -36.05 -1.50
C PRO A 444 -19.57 -34.75 -1.16
N LEU A 445 -20.65 -34.81 -0.36
CA LEU A 445 -21.40 -33.61 0.05
C LEU A 445 -20.59 -32.71 0.98
N LEU A 446 -19.77 -33.30 1.85
CA LEU A 446 -18.92 -32.54 2.78
C LEU A 446 -17.79 -31.85 2.03
N HIS A 447 -17.10 -32.57 1.13
CA HIS A 447 -16.07 -32.01 0.26
C HIS A 447 -16.61 -30.82 -0.55
N ASP A 448 -17.76 -30.99 -1.18
CA ASP A 448 -18.33 -29.96 -2.04
C ASP A 448 -18.76 -28.69 -1.28
N ARG A 449 -19.37 -28.85 -0.10
CA ARG A 449 -19.72 -27.71 0.78
C ARG A 449 -18.48 -27.02 1.34
N LEU A 450 -17.49 -27.78 1.80
CA LEU A 450 -16.25 -27.23 2.33
C LEU A 450 -15.47 -26.47 1.26
N ARG A 451 -15.40 -27.04 0.05
CA ARG A 451 -14.80 -26.38 -1.11
C ARG A 451 -15.52 -25.06 -1.43
N LEU A 452 -16.85 -25.07 -1.47
CA LEU A 452 -17.63 -23.86 -1.72
C LEU A 452 -17.38 -22.78 -0.66
N ALA A 453 -17.37 -23.17 0.62
CA ALA A 453 -17.08 -22.26 1.73
C ALA A 453 -15.67 -21.66 1.63
N PHE A 454 -14.66 -22.48 1.31
CA PHE A 454 -13.28 -22.00 1.19
C PHE A 454 -13.10 -21.07 -0.03
N LEU A 455 -13.74 -21.38 -1.17
CA LEU A 455 -13.71 -20.50 -2.34
C LEU A 455 -14.41 -19.16 -2.06
N ALA A 456 -15.53 -19.17 -1.34
CA ALA A 456 -16.19 -17.95 -0.90
C ALA A 456 -15.26 -17.15 0.04
N PHE A 457 -14.64 -17.80 1.01
CA PHE A 457 -13.66 -17.15 1.89
C PHE A 457 -12.49 -16.54 1.11
N ALA A 458 -11.90 -17.28 0.17
CA ALA A 458 -10.80 -16.78 -0.67
C ALA A 458 -11.23 -15.56 -1.50
N LEU A 459 -12.44 -15.56 -2.08
CA LEU A 459 -12.93 -14.43 -2.85
C LEU A 459 -13.25 -13.21 -1.99
N PHE A 460 -14.15 -13.39 -1.02
CA PHE A 460 -14.71 -12.27 -0.25
C PHE A 460 -13.74 -11.76 0.82
N TRP A 461 -13.07 -12.67 1.54
CA TRP A 461 -12.21 -12.29 2.65
C TRP A 461 -10.76 -12.06 2.20
N ILE A 462 -10.10 -13.02 1.55
CA ILE A 462 -8.72 -12.82 1.09
C ILE A 462 -8.67 -11.76 -0.02
N GLY A 463 -9.57 -11.87 -1.01
CA GLY A 463 -9.63 -10.98 -2.16
C GLY A 463 -10.18 -9.59 -1.85
N TRP A 464 -11.48 -9.47 -1.64
CA TRP A 464 -12.12 -8.15 -1.55
C TRP A 464 -11.89 -7.41 -0.23
N TYR A 465 -11.85 -8.11 0.90
CA TYR A 465 -11.62 -7.49 2.21
C TYR A 465 -10.12 -7.27 2.50
N GLY A 466 -9.32 -8.33 2.40
CA GLY A 466 -7.89 -8.32 2.70
C GLY A 466 -7.00 -7.79 1.58
N GLN A 467 -7.51 -7.70 0.35
CA GLN A 467 -6.76 -7.30 -0.86
C GLN A 467 -5.46 -8.10 -1.06
N ALA A 468 -5.40 -9.31 -0.50
CA ALA A 468 -4.21 -10.15 -0.44
C ALA A 468 -4.14 -11.10 -1.66
N GLN A 469 -3.96 -10.52 -2.85
CA GLN A 469 -3.87 -11.26 -4.11
C GLN A 469 -2.41 -11.35 -4.54
N LEU A 470 -1.86 -12.56 -4.65
CA LEU A 470 -0.57 -12.74 -5.31
C LEU A 470 -0.72 -12.48 -6.81
N SER A 471 0.26 -11.77 -7.37
CA SER A 471 0.37 -11.39 -8.78
C SER A 471 1.76 -11.74 -9.31
N ILE A 472 1.91 -11.78 -10.63
CA ILE A 472 3.22 -11.89 -11.27
C ILE A 472 4.17 -10.78 -10.84
N VAL A 473 3.66 -9.58 -10.55
CA VAL A 473 4.46 -8.44 -10.09
C VAL A 473 5.26 -8.83 -8.84
N ASN A 474 4.65 -9.48 -7.85
CA ASN A 474 5.35 -9.91 -6.63
C ASN A 474 6.53 -10.84 -6.93
N VAL A 475 6.40 -11.70 -7.94
CA VAL A 475 7.48 -12.59 -8.38
C VAL A 475 8.57 -11.77 -9.06
N LEU A 476 8.22 -10.88 -9.99
CA LEU A 476 9.17 -10.02 -10.70
C LEU A 476 9.92 -9.09 -9.74
N THR A 477 9.21 -8.44 -8.81
CA THR A 477 9.79 -7.60 -7.75
C THR A 477 10.77 -8.40 -6.88
N PHE A 478 10.44 -9.65 -6.51
CA PHE A 478 11.35 -10.51 -5.75
C PHE A 478 12.64 -10.84 -6.52
N PHE A 479 12.52 -11.24 -7.79
CA PHE A 479 13.69 -11.53 -8.64
C PHE A 479 14.51 -10.27 -8.97
N SER A 480 13.87 -9.12 -9.11
CA SER A 480 14.55 -7.84 -9.28
C SER A 480 15.28 -7.45 -8.00
N ALA A 481 14.64 -7.58 -6.84
CA ALA A 481 15.21 -7.27 -5.52
C ALA A 481 16.43 -8.14 -5.19
N LEU A 482 16.46 -9.39 -5.65
CA LEU A 482 17.63 -10.28 -5.56
C LEU A 482 18.84 -9.78 -6.37
N ARG A 483 18.60 -8.95 -7.39
CA ARG A 483 19.65 -8.39 -8.27
C ARG A 483 20.12 -7.02 -7.80
N THR A 484 19.31 -6.31 -7.02
CA THR A 484 19.59 -5.00 -6.42
C THR A 484 19.88 -5.14 -4.91
N ASP A 485 19.96 -4.03 -4.16
CA ASP A 485 20.05 -4.06 -2.68
C ASP A 485 18.79 -4.71 -2.07
N PHE A 486 18.92 -5.98 -1.70
CA PHE A 486 17.83 -6.77 -1.15
C PHE A 486 17.46 -6.29 0.27
N ARG A 487 16.25 -5.76 0.43
CA ARG A 487 15.72 -5.33 1.73
C ARG A 487 14.40 -6.01 2.05
N TRP A 488 14.39 -6.77 3.16
CA TRP A 488 13.19 -7.43 3.67
C TRP A 488 12.07 -6.46 4.02
N ASP A 489 12.39 -5.22 4.41
CA ASP A 489 11.42 -4.22 4.85
C ASP A 489 10.24 -4.07 3.88
N TYR A 490 10.48 -4.07 2.57
CA TYR A 490 9.45 -3.89 1.55
C TYR A 490 8.44 -5.04 1.51
N PHE A 491 8.91 -6.27 1.70
CA PHE A 491 8.05 -7.45 1.72
C PHE A 491 7.22 -7.54 3.01
N LEU A 492 7.76 -7.05 4.14
CA LEU A 492 7.06 -7.07 5.43
C LEU A 492 5.99 -5.97 5.57
N MET A 493 5.92 -5.00 4.64
CA MET A 493 4.90 -3.93 4.68
C MET A 493 3.47 -4.45 4.45
N ASP A 494 3.29 -5.57 3.74
CA ASP A 494 1.98 -6.22 3.62
C ASP A 494 2.00 -7.62 4.26
N PRO A 495 1.58 -7.74 5.54
CA PRO A 495 1.66 -8.99 6.27
C PRO A 495 0.83 -10.12 5.64
N LEU A 496 -0.32 -9.81 5.02
CA LEU A 496 -1.19 -10.83 4.45
C LEU A 496 -0.57 -11.42 3.17
N VAL A 497 -0.10 -10.55 2.28
CA VAL A 497 0.60 -10.95 1.06
C VAL A 497 1.87 -11.71 1.40
N PHE A 498 2.64 -11.25 2.38
CA PHE A 498 3.86 -11.93 2.85
C PHE A 498 3.57 -13.34 3.37
N ILE A 499 2.58 -13.50 4.25
CA ILE A 499 2.17 -14.80 4.78
C ILE A 499 1.71 -15.73 3.65
N LEU A 500 0.90 -15.23 2.71
CA LEU A 500 0.47 -16.01 1.54
C LEU A 500 1.64 -16.41 0.65
N TRP A 501 2.65 -15.55 0.52
CA TRP A 501 3.85 -15.83 -0.27
C TRP A 501 4.67 -16.95 0.38
N CYS A 502 4.92 -16.88 1.68
CA CYS A 502 5.57 -17.95 2.45
C CYS A 502 4.76 -19.25 2.41
N ALA A 503 3.44 -19.17 2.61
CA ALA A 503 2.56 -20.33 2.53
C ALA A 503 2.57 -20.96 1.13
N THR A 504 2.62 -20.15 0.08
CA THR A 504 2.73 -20.63 -1.31
C THR A 504 4.06 -21.33 -1.53
N ALA A 505 5.17 -20.74 -1.09
CA ALA A 505 6.50 -21.35 -1.18
C ALA A 505 6.57 -22.70 -0.45
N ILE A 506 6.05 -22.79 0.78
CA ILE A 506 5.95 -24.06 1.53
C ILE A 506 5.06 -25.05 0.77
N SER A 507 3.91 -24.59 0.28
CA SER A 507 2.97 -25.46 -0.44
C SER A 507 3.56 -26.04 -1.72
N MET A 508 4.47 -25.35 -2.41
CA MET A 508 5.12 -25.88 -3.61
C MET A 508 5.90 -27.16 -3.33
N VAL A 509 6.54 -27.27 -2.16
CA VAL A 509 7.35 -28.43 -1.78
C VAL A 509 6.47 -29.65 -1.50
N PHE A 510 5.37 -29.46 -0.78
CA PHE A 510 4.50 -30.55 -0.29
C PHE A 510 3.33 -30.87 -1.23
N TRP A 511 2.67 -29.84 -1.75
CA TRP A 511 1.41 -29.93 -2.51
C TRP A 511 1.46 -29.16 -3.84
N ASN A 512 2.65 -28.77 -4.32
CA ASN A 512 2.80 -28.07 -5.60
C ASN A 512 1.95 -26.75 -5.65
N ARG A 513 1.83 -26.09 -6.81
CA ARG A 513 1.03 -24.87 -7.01
C ARG A 513 -0.48 -25.05 -6.76
N GLY A 514 -0.94 -26.29 -6.59
CA GLY A 514 -2.35 -26.64 -6.47
C GLY A 514 -3.02 -26.04 -5.24
N ALA A 515 -2.31 -25.99 -4.11
CA ALA A 515 -2.80 -25.38 -2.89
C ALA A 515 -3.14 -23.88 -3.09
N PHE A 516 -2.23 -23.11 -3.72
CA PHE A 516 -2.51 -21.71 -3.99
C PHE A 516 -3.55 -21.49 -5.09
N CYS A 517 -3.30 -22.00 -6.31
CA CYS A 517 -4.16 -21.74 -7.48
C CYS A 517 -5.57 -22.34 -7.34
N GLY A 518 -5.71 -23.43 -6.58
CA GLY A 518 -6.97 -24.14 -6.39
C GLY A 518 -7.82 -23.64 -5.21
N TRP A 519 -7.19 -23.18 -4.13
CA TRP A 519 -7.86 -22.86 -2.87
C TRP A 519 -7.66 -21.42 -2.41
N LEU A 520 -6.43 -20.90 -2.43
CA LEU A 520 -6.13 -19.58 -1.86
C LEU A 520 -6.37 -18.43 -2.84
N CYS A 521 -6.21 -18.63 -4.15
CA CYS A 521 -6.28 -17.57 -5.15
C CYS A 521 -7.71 -16.98 -5.28
N PRO A 522 -7.94 -15.71 -4.90
CA PRO A 522 -9.24 -15.06 -5.00
C PRO A 522 -9.81 -15.02 -6.43
N PHE A 523 -8.98 -14.67 -7.42
CA PHE A 523 -9.43 -14.65 -8.82
C PHE A 523 -9.79 -16.04 -9.35
N GLY A 524 -9.04 -17.07 -8.96
CA GLY A 524 -9.37 -18.46 -9.28
C GLY A 524 -10.72 -18.88 -8.66
N ALA A 525 -10.98 -18.45 -7.43
CA ALA A 525 -12.26 -18.67 -6.77
C ALA A 525 -13.41 -17.94 -7.46
N LEU A 526 -13.21 -16.68 -7.88
CA LEU A 526 -14.19 -15.93 -8.68
C LEU A 526 -14.59 -16.70 -9.95
N GLN A 527 -13.61 -17.20 -10.70
CA GLN A 527 -13.88 -17.94 -11.94
C GLN A 527 -14.65 -19.24 -11.68
N GLU A 528 -14.30 -19.99 -10.64
CA GLU A 528 -14.97 -21.25 -10.30
C GLU A 528 -16.39 -21.02 -9.78
N LEU A 529 -16.59 -20.03 -8.92
CA LEU A 529 -17.91 -19.63 -8.41
C LEU A 529 -18.81 -19.13 -9.52
N ALA A 530 -18.30 -18.26 -10.41
CA ALA A 530 -19.03 -17.76 -11.57
C ALA A 530 -19.44 -18.89 -12.52
N ASN A 531 -18.52 -19.81 -12.82
CA ASN A 531 -18.82 -20.98 -13.65
C ASN A 531 -19.85 -21.91 -12.99
N ARG A 532 -19.79 -22.07 -11.67
CA ARG A 532 -20.76 -22.87 -10.92
C ARG A 532 -22.16 -22.26 -10.95
N VAL A 533 -22.27 -20.93 -10.89
CA VAL A 533 -23.53 -20.21 -11.12
C VAL A 533 -24.00 -20.39 -12.56
N ALA A 534 -23.12 -20.23 -13.55
CA ALA A 534 -23.44 -20.48 -14.96
C ALA A 534 -24.00 -21.89 -15.23
N ARG A 535 -23.40 -22.93 -14.63
CA ARG A 535 -23.90 -24.31 -14.70
C ARG A 535 -25.30 -24.47 -14.10
N ARG A 536 -25.60 -23.77 -12.99
CA ARG A 536 -26.94 -23.76 -12.39
C ARG A 536 -27.96 -23.04 -13.25
N LEU A 537 -27.53 -22.00 -13.99
CA LEU A 537 -28.36 -21.28 -14.96
C LEU A 537 -28.52 -22.03 -16.29
N GLY A 538 -27.96 -23.23 -16.44
CA GLY A 538 -28.11 -24.07 -17.63
C GLY A 538 -27.15 -23.74 -18.78
N LEU A 539 -26.11 -22.93 -18.56
CA LEU A 539 -25.11 -22.64 -19.60
C LEU A 539 -24.29 -23.89 -19.95
N ARG A 540 -24.27 -24.23 -21.25
CA ARG A 540 -23.52 -25.38 -21.78
C ARG A 540 -22.02 -25.18 -21.59
N GLN A 541 -21.38 -26.17 -20.95
CA GLN A 541 -19.94 -26.18 -20.73
C GLN A 541 -19.19 -26.73 -21.94
N VAL A 542 -18.11 -26.06 -22.34
CA VAL A 542 -17.31 -26.42 -23.51
C VAL A 542 -16.07 -27.19 -23.07
N THR A 543 -16.00 -28.48 -23.42
CA THR A 543 -14.79 -29.29 -23.23
C THR A 543 -13.87 -29.17 -24.45
N VAL A 544 -12.72 -28.52 -24.29
CA VAL A 544 -11.72 -28.36 -25.34
C VAL A 544 -11.05 -29.70 -25.65
N ARG A 545 -10.74 -29.96 -26.93
CA ARG A 545 -9.98 -31.17 -27.35
C ARG A 545 -8.58 -31.15 -26.74
N HIS A 546 -8.06 -32.30 -26.33
CA HIS A 546 -6.81 -32.41 -25.57
C HIS A 546 -5.61 -31.75 -26.26
N GLY A 547 -5.39 -31.99 -27.57
CA GLY A 547 -4.27 -31.36 -28.29
C GLY A 547 -4.37 -29.84 -28.39
N VAL A 548 -5.58 -29.29 -28.51
CA VAL A 548 -5.80 -27.82 -28.51
C VAL A 548 -5.57 -27.26 -27.11
N ASN A 549 -6.08 -27.93 -26.07
CA ASN A 549 -5.84 -27.55 -24.69
C ASN A 549 -4.34 -27.41 -24.40
N GLN A 550 -3.55 -28.41 -24.78
CA GLN A 550 -2.13 -28.46 -24.45
C GLN A 550 -1.32 -27.36 -25.15
N ARG A 551 -1.71 -26.98 -26.37
CA ARG A 551 -1.10 -25.84 -27.09
C ARG A 551 -1.51 -24.50 -26.48
N LEU A 552 -2.80 -24.31 -26.18
CA LEU A 552 -3.28 -23.07 -25.57
C LEU A 552 -2.72 -22.90 -24.15
N SER A 553 -2.50 -23.98 -23.39
CA SER A 553 -1.88 -23.90 -22.07
C SER A 553 -0.40 -23.53 -22.14
N THR A 554 0.26 -23.61 -23.30
CA THR A 554 1.62 -23.09 -23.50
C THR A 554 1.65 -21.56 -23.51
N LEU A 555 0.55 -20.90 -23.90
CA LEU A 555 0.49 -19.44 -24.08
C LEU A 555 0.84 -18.68 -22.79
N LYS A 556 0.35 -19.10 -21.62
CA LYS A 556 0.71 -18.48 -20.33
C LYS A 556 2.22 -18.53 -20.03
N TYR A 557 2.93 -19.56 -20.50
CA TYR A 557 4.38 -19.65 -20.32
C TYR A 557 5.11 -18.67 -21.24
N VAL A 558 4.61 -18.46 -22.46
CA VAL A 558 5.11 -17.43 -23.36
C VAL A 558 4.89 -16.04 -22.76
N ILE A 559 3.69 -15.75 -22.25
CA ILE A 559 3.39 -14.49 -21.58
C ILE A 559 4.33 -14.27 -20.39
N PHE A 560 4.51 -15.30 -19.54
CA PHE A 560 5.45 -15.23 -18.42
C PHE A 560 6.89 -14.95 -18.86
N LEU A 561 7.41 -15.67 -19.87
CA LEU A 561 8.78 -15.47 -20.35
C LEU A 561 8.99 -14.07 -20.93
N VAL A 562 7.99 -13.54 -21.65
CA VAL A 562 8.03 -12.17 -22.18
C VAL A 562 8.06 -11.15 -21.04
N LEU A 563 7.13 -11.27 -20.07
CA LEU A 563 7.09 -10.37 -18.91
C LEU A 563 8.39 -10.44 -18.08
N PHE A 564 8.90 -11.65 -17.85
CA PHE A 564 10.15 -11.86 -17.16
C PHE A 564 11.32 -11.23 -17.94
N GLY A 565 11.38 -11.42 -19.26
CA GLY A 565 12.39 -10.81 -20.11
C GLY A 565 12.39 -9.28 -20.04
N PHE A 566 11.22 -8.65 -20.10
CA PHE A 566 11.09 -7.20 -19.92
C PHE A 566 11.47 -6.75 -18.51
N SER A 567 11.15 -7.52 -17.47
CA SER A 567 11.50 -7.19 -16.07
C SER A 567 13.01 -7.16 -15.82
N LEU A 568 13.80 -7.88 -16.62
CA LEU A 568 15.26 -7.84 -16.56
C LEU A 568 15.84 -6.56 -17.18
N TYR A 569 15.07 -5.88 -18.03
CA TYR A 569 15.47 -4.65 -18.69
C TYR A 569 14.92 -3.41 -17.95
N ASP A 570 13.61 -3.37 -17.72
CA ASP A 570 12.91 -2.28 -17.06
C ASP A 570 11.73 -2.82 -16.23
N LEU A 571 11.83 -2.67 -14.91
CA LEU A 571 10.80 -3.13 -13.97
C LEU A 571 9.49 -2.36 -14.16
N ALA A 572 9.53 -1.06 -14.44
CA ALA A 572 8.33 -0.24 -14.60
C ALA A 572 7.56 -0.63 -15.87
N LEU A 573 8.27 -0.94 -16.96
CA LEU A 573 7.66 -1.47 -18.18
C LEU A 573 7.04 -2.85 -17.94
N ALA A 574 7.71 -3.72 -17.20
CA ALA A 574 7.19 -5.04 -16.86
C ALA A 574 5.93 -4.96 -15.99
N GLU A 575 5.85 -4.01 -15.05
CA GLU A 575 4.66 -3.75 -14.25
C GLU A 575 3.47 -3.25 -15.08
N ARG A 576 3.72 -2.37 -16.06
CA ARG A 576 2.68 -1.94 -17.02
C ARG A 576 2.18 -3.10 -17.88
N LEU A 577 3.09 -3.95 -18.37
CA LEU A 577 2.71 -5.13 -19.16
C LEU A 577 2.02 -6.21 -18.31
N ALA A 578 2.31 -6.26 -17.00
CA ALA A 578 1.67 -7.17 -16.05
C ALA A 578 0.17 -6.85 -15.83
N GLU A 579 -0.35 -5.74 -16.38
CA GLU A 579 -1.79 -5.45 -16.44
C GLU A 579 -2.59 -6.46 -17.26
N VAL A 580 -1.91 -7.35 -18.00
CA VAL A 580 -2.52 -8.58 -18.55
C VAL A 580 -3.19 -9.44 -17.47
N GLU A 581 -2.77 -9.31 -16.20
CA GLU A 581 -3.45 -9.91 -15.07
C GLU A 581 -4.67 -9.07 -14.65
N PRO A 582 -5.91 -9.60 -14.77
CA PRO A 582 -7.12 -8.88 -14.37
C PRO A 582 -7.26 -8.77 -12.84
N PHE A 583 -6.23 -9.14 -12.07
CA PHE A 583 -6.24 -9.18 -10.60
C PHE A 583 -6.46 -7.81 -9.98
N LYS A 584 -5.75 -6.79 -10.47
CA LYS A 584 -5.91 -5.40 -10.00
C LYS A 584 -7.34 -4.92 -10.26
N THR A 585 -7.88 -5.18 -11.45
CA THR A 585 -9.22 -4.74 -11.84
C THR A 585 -10.33 -5.50 -11.10
N ALA A 586 -10.29 -6.84 -11.09
CA ALA A 586 -11.39 -7.68 -10.61
C ALA A 586 -11.39 -7.88 -9.08
N ILE A 587 -10.20 -7.93 -8.45
CA ILE A 587 -10.06 -8.22 -7.02
C ILE A 587 -9.75 -6.94 -6.25
N ILE A 588 -8.66 -6.25 -6.57
CA ILE A 588 -8.20 -5.11 -5.77
C ILE A 588 -9.15 -3.91 -5.90
N LEU A 589 -9.52 -3.54 -7.13
CA LEU A 589 -10.35 -2.38 -7.46
C LEU A 589 -11.84 -2.69 -7.64
N ARG A 590 -12.26 -3.97 -7.50
CA ARG A 590 -13.68 -4.39 -7.53
C ARG A 590 -14.44 -3.87 -8.77
N PHE A 591 -13.80 -3.89 -9.94
CA PHE A 591 -14.30 -3.38 -11.23
C PHE A 591 -14.50 -1.86 -11.32
N VAL A 592 -13.98 -1.09 -10.36
CA VAL A 592 -13.96 0.38 -10.40
C VAL A 592 -12.62 0.83 -11.02
N ARG A 593 -12.53 0.77 -12.35
CA ARG A 593 -11.34 1.19 -13.14
C ARG A 593 -11.78 1.72 -14.51
N ASP A 594 -10.86 2.33 -15.27
CA ASP A 594 -11.10 2.74 -16.65
C ASP A 594 -11.70 1.61 -17.49
N TRP A 595 -12.63 1.99 -18.36
CA TRP A 595 -13.51 1.05 -19.07
C TRP A 595 -12.77 -0.03 -19.89
N PRO A 596 -11.59 0.19 -20.53
CA PRO A 596 -10.93 -0.86 -21.29
C PRO A 596 -10.47 -2.02 -20.42
N PHE A 597 -9.98 -1.73 -19.20
CA PHE A 597 -9.53 -2.74 -18.26
C PHE A 597 -10.69 -3.54 -17.68
N VAL A 598 -11.80 -2.85 -17.39
CA VAL A 598 -13.03 -3.51 -16.93
C VAL A 598 -13.58 -4.41 -18.02
N LEU A 599 -13.65 -3.92 -19.27
CA LEU A 599 -14.11 -4.71 -20.41
C LEU A 599 -13.24 -5.95 -20.62
N PHE A 600 -11.91 -5.81 -20.56
CA PHE A 600 -10.98 -6.93 -20.68
C PHE A 600 -11.21 -7.98 -19.58
N ALA A 601 -11.29 -7.55 -18.31
CA ALA A 601 -11.53 -8.45 -17.18
C ALA A 601 -12.88 -9.17 -17.29
N VAL A 602 -13.94 -8.45 -17.68
CA VAL A 602 -15.28 -9.02 -17.89
C VAL A 602 -15.27 -10.00 -19.06
N ALA A 603 -14.62 -9.69 -20.17
CA ALA A 603 -14.50 -10.60 -21.31
C ALA A 603 -13.83 -11.93 -20.93
N LEU A 604 -12.77 -11.89 -20.12
CA LEU A 604 -12.12 -13.08 -19.58
C LEU A 604 -13.03 -13.89 -18.64
N LEU A 605 -13.84 -13.22 -17.83
CA LEU A 605 -14.81 -13.88 -16.94
C LEU A 605 -15.95 -14.51 -17.74
N VAL A 606 -16.46 -13.83 -18.78
CA VAL A 606 -17.47 -14.35 -19.70
C VAL A 606 -16.96 -15.61 -20.40
N ALA A 607 -15.73 -15.59 -20.93
CA ALA A 607 -15.09 -16.81 -21.45
C ALA A 607 -15.01 -17.92 -20.39
N GLY A 608 -14.75 -17.54 -19.12
CA GLY A 608 -14.77 -18.41 -17.95
C GLY A 608 -16.12 -19.08 -17.62
N LEU A 609 -17.24 -18.51 -18.09
CA LEU A 609 -18.58 -19.09 -17.90
C LEU A 609 -18.78 -20.34 -18.77
N PHE A 610 -18.15 -20.39 -19.94
CA PHE A 610 -18.22 -21.52 -20.89
C PHE A 610 -17.08 -22.51 -20.70
N ILE A 611 -15.87 -22.01 -20.40
CA ILE A 611 -14.67 -22.81 -20.15
C ILE A 611 -14.22 -22.54 -18.72
N GLU A 612 -14.42 -23.50 -17.83
CA GLU A 612 -14.08 -23.37 -16.42
C GLU A 612 -12.61 -22.94 -16.23
N ARG A 613 -12.41 -21.86 -15.46
CA ARG A 613 -11.10 -21.26 -15.17
C ARG A 613 -10.27 -20.89 -16.42
N PHE A 614 -10.92 -20.40 -17.48
CA PHE A 614 -10.30 -19.97 -18.76
C PHE A 614 -8.98 -19.19 -18.60
N PHE A 615 -8.99 -18.05 -17.89
CA PHE A 615 -7.79 -17.23 -17.68
C PHE A 615 -6.65 -18.00 -16.96
N CYS A 616 -6.94 -18.65 -15.83
CA CYS A 616 -5.94 -19.46 -15.10
C CYS A 616 -5.31 -20.57 -15.95
N ARG A 617 -6.05 -21.09 -16.92
CA ARG A 617 -5.62 -22.19 -17.79
C ARG A 617 -4.71 -21.74 -18.92
N TYR A 618 -5.02 -20.59 -19.54
CA TYR A 618 -4.39 -20.19 -20.81
C TYR A 618 -3.58 -18.89 -20.76
N LEU A 619 -3.88 -17.95 -19.87
CA LEU A 619 -3.26 -16.61 -19.88
C LEU A 619 -2.49 -16.26 -18.61
N CYS A 620 -2.78 -16.91 -17.47
CA CYS A 620 -2.23 -16.51 -16.17
C CYS A 620 -0.70 -16.69 -16.05
N PRO A 621 0.10 -15.59 -16.07
CA PRO A 621 1.55 -15.69 -16.01
C PRO A 621 2.03 -16.07 -14.60
N LEU A 622 1.36 -15.63 -13.53
CA LEU A 622 1.62 -16.14 -12.18
C LEU A 622 1.49 -17.66 -12.13
N GLY A 623 0.43 -18.23 -12.72
CA GLY A 623 0.22 -19.68 -12.76
C GLY A 623 1.34 -20.42 -13.50
N ALA A 624 1.94 -19.81 -14.52
CA ALA A 624 3.10 -20.32 -15.23
C ALA A 624 4.37 -20.26 -14.37
N ALA A 625 4.62 -19.14 -13.69
CA ALA A 625 5.75 -18.98 -12.77
C ALA A 625 5.72 -20.04 -11.65
N LEU A 626 4.56 -20.24 -11.01
CA LEU A 626 4.39 -21.24 -9.96
C LEU A 626 4.46 -22.69 -10.49
N ALA A 627 4.35 -22.90 -11.81
CA ALA A 627 4.44 -24.23 -12.42
C ALA A 627 5.88 -24.67 -12.76
N ILE A 628 6.87 -23.78 -12.70
CA ILE A 628 8.27 -24.17 -12.98
C ILE A 628 8.84 -25.04 -11.84
N PRO A 629 8.72 -24.65 -10.55
CA PRO A 629 9.20 -25.47 -9.44
C PRO A 629 8.34 -26.72 -9.19
N ALA A 630 7.14 -26.78 -9.80
CA ALA A 630 6.15 -27.84 -9.62
C ALA A 630 6.67 -29.26 -9.91
N ARG A 631 7.69 -29.38 -10.77
CA ARG A 631 8.32 -30.66 -11.12
C ARG A 631 9.22 -31.21 -10.02
N LEU A 632 9.67 -30.38 -9.08
CA LEU A 632 10.58 -30.74 -7.98
C LEU A 632 9.85 -31.34 -6.76
N ARG A 633 8.58 -31.71 -6.91
CA ARG A 633 7.75 -32.24 -5.82
C ARG A 633 8.34 -33.52 -5.23
N ILE A 634 8.28 -33.62 -3.90
CA ILE A 634 8.81 -34.76 -3.15
C ILE A 634 7.73 -35.85 -2.96
N PHE A 635 6.44 -35.47 -2.94
CA PHE A 635 5.34 -36.39 -2.60
C PHE A 635 4.17 -36.36 -3.59
N ASP A 636 3.70 -37.55 -3.99
CA ASP A 636 2.52 -37.74 -4.83
C ASP A 636 1.30 -38.19 -4.00
N TRP A 637 0.52 -37.20 -3.53
CA TRP A 637 -0.60 -37.42 -2.62
C TRP A 637 -1.90 -37.89 -3.30
N LEU A 638 -2.01 -37.82 -4.63
CA LEU A 638 -3.23 -38.14 -5.37
C LEU A 638 -3.26 -39.62 -5.77
N ARG A 639 -4.14 -40.42 -5.16
CA ARG A 639 -4.26 -41.86 -5.46
C ARG A 639 -5.01 -42.13 -6.76
N ARG A 640 -4.62 -43.18 -7.45
CA ARG A 640 -5.28 -43.72 -8.65
C ARG A 640 -5.23 -45.24 -8.67
N TYR A 641 -6.24 -45.86 -9.31
CA TYR A 641 -6.21 -47.29 -9.62
C TYR A 641 -5.48 -47.53 -10.94
N ARG A 642 -5.01 -48.76 -11.16
CA ARG A 642 -4.35 -49.16 -12.41
C ARG A 642 -5.25 -49.00 -13.64
N ASP A 643 -6.55 -49.20 -13.48
CA ASP A 643 -7.53 -49.08 -14.57
C ASP A 643 -7.85 -47.62 -14.95
N CYS A 644 -7.35 -46.64 -14.18
CA CYS A 644 -7.61 -45.22 -14.41
C CYS A 644 -6.74 -44.69 -15.56
N GLY A 645 -7.36 -44.32 -16.67
CA GLY A 645 -6.69 -43.94 -17.92
C GLY A 645 -6.80 -45.01 -19.00
N ASN A 646 -6.88 -46.28 -18.62
CA ASN A 646 -7.14 -47.37 -19.55
C ASN A 646 -7.80 -48.56 -18.81
N PRO A 647 -9.07 -48.90 -19.07
CA PRO A 647 -10.02 -48.26 -20.01
C PRO A 647 -10.81 -47.08 -19.40
N CYS A 648 -10.69 -46.79 -18.10
CA CYS A 648 -11.54 -45.80 -17.42
C CYS A 648 -11.12 -44.35 -17.72
N GLN A 649 -12.00 -43.56 -18.36
CA GLN A 649 -11.74 -42.15 -18.71
C GLN A 649 -12.51 -41.14 -17.84
N ARG A 650 -13.12 -41.57 -16.73
CA ARG A 650 -14.07 -40.75 -15.97
C ARG A 650 -13.43 -39.51 -15.35
N CYS A 651 -12.32 -39.68 -14.62
CA CYS A 651 -11.60 -38.57 -14.01
C CYS A 651 -11.04 -37.60 -15.05
N THR A 652 -10.67 -38.09 -16.24
CA THR A 652 -10.20 -37.27 -17.37
C THR A 652 -11.30 -36.36 -17.90
N LYS A 653 -12.52 -36.88 -18.08
CA LYS A 653 -13.67 -36.12 -18.58
C LYS A 653 -14.22 -35.12 -17.56
N GLU A 654 -14.20 -35.45 -16.27
CA GLU A 654 -14.72 -34.59 -15.20
C GLU A 654 -13.67 -33.66 -14.57
N CYS A 655 -12.42 -33.65 -15.06
CA CYS A 655 -11.40 -32.74 -14.55
C CYS A 655 -11.69 -31.29 -15.00
N PRO A 656 -11.94 -30.34 -14.08
CA PRO A 656 -12.36 -28.98 -14.43
C PRO A 656 -11.31 -28.22 -15.26
N VAL A 657 -10.03 -28.53 -15.06
CA VAL A 657 -8.90 -27.90 -15.76
C VAL A 657 -8.26 -28.80 -16.82
N GLN A 658 -8.81 -30.00 -17.06
CA GLN A 658 -8.25 -31.01 -17.98
C GLN A 658 -6.74 -31.30 -17.74
N ALA A 659 -6.32 -31.36 -16.48
CA ALA A 659 -4.94 -31.65 -16.09
C ALA A 659 -4.59 -33.15 -16.13
N ILE A 660 -5.54 -34.02 -16.46
CA ILE A 660 -5.36 -35.46 -16.52
C ILE A 660 -5.22 -35.85 -17.99
N GLU A 661 -4.17 -36.57 -18.32
CA GLU A 661 -3.92 -37.07 -19.67
C GLU A 661 -4.86 -38.25 -20.02
N PRO A 662 -5.13 -38.50 -21.30
CA PRO A 662 -5.91 -39.66 -21.73
C PRO A 662 -5.31 -40.99 -21.25
N THR A 663 -4.00 -41.05 -21.06
CA THR A 663 -3.26 -42.19 -20.49
C THR A 663 -3.52 -42.40 -19.00
N GLY A 664 -4.11 -41.41 -18.32
CA GLY A 664 -4.42 -41.43 -16.89
C GLY A 664 -3.41 -40.71 -16.00
N GLU A 665 -2.31 -40.19 -16.54
CA GLU A 665 -1.35 -39.45 -15.72
C GLU A 665 -1.88 -38.05 -15.35
N ILE A 666 -1.52 -37.57 -14.17
CA ILE A 666 -1.91 -36.22 -13.71
C ILE A 666 -0.74 -35.30 -13.99
N ASN A 667 -0.94 -34.30 -14.86
CA ASN A 667 0.06 -33.29 -15.13
C ASN A 667 0.19 -32.32 -13.93
N PRO A 668 1.31 -32.31 -13.20
CA PRO A 668 1.49 -31.48 -12.01
C PRO A 668 1.52 -30.00 -12.35
N ASN A 669 1.94 -29.62 -13.56
CA ASN A 669 2.04 -28.24 -13.99
C ASN A 669 0.67 -27.62 -14.27
N GLU A 670 -0.37 -28.44 -14.43
CA GLU A 670 -1.75 -27.98 -14.68
C GLU A 670 -2.68 -28.24 -13.51
N CYS A 671 -2.44 -29.29 -12.72
CA CYS A 671 -3.29 -29.69 -11.62
C CYS A 671 -3.46 -28.57 -10.57
N ILE A 672 -4.72 -28.22 -10.28
CA ILE A 672 -5.08 -27.26 -9.22
C ILE A 672 -5.44 -27.93 -7.90
N GLN A 673 -5.23 -29.25 -7.78
CA GLN A 673 -5.53 -30.04 -6.58
C GLN A 673 -6.91 -29.75 -5.96
N CYS A 674 -7.94 -29.70 -6.80
CA CYS A 674 -9.32 -29.52 -6.37
C CYS A 674 -9.90 -30.73 -5.60
N LEU A 675 -9.19 -31.85 -5.61
CA LEU A 675 -9.57 -33.15 -5.05
C LEU A 675 -10.83 -33.79 -5.67
N HIS A 676 -11.36 -33.24 -6.78
CA HIS A 676 -12.51 -33.82 -7.49
C HIS A 676 -12.26 -35.26 -7.97
N CYS A 677 -11.04 -35.54 -8.46
CA CYS A 677 -10.67 -36.89 -8.88
C CYS A 677 -10.54 -37.88 -7.70
N GLN A 678 -10.16 -37.41 -6.51
CA GLN A 678 -10.13 -38.23 -5.29
C GLN A 678 -11.54 -38.50 -4.77
N MET A 679 -12.44 -37.50 -4.87
CA MET A 679 -13.86 -37.71 -4.59
C MET A 679 -14.45 -38.78 -5.51
N LEU A 680 -14.16 -38.72 -6.81
CA LEU A 680 -14.55 -39.78 -7.75
C LEU A 680 -13.91 -41.13 -7.43
N TYR A 681 -12.64 -41.16 -7.03
CA TYR A 681 -11.92 -42.38 -6.65
C TYR A 681 -12.64 -43.15 -5.53
N HIS A 682 -13.16 -42.45 -4.51
CA HIS A 682 -13.90 -43.05 -3.40
C HIS A 682 -15.41 -43.25 -3.67
N HIS A 683 -15.93 -42.78 -4.82
CA HIS A 683 -17.36 -42.76 -5.09
C HIS A 683 -17.88 -44.14 -5.56
N LYS A 684 -18.58 -44.85 -4.68
CA LYS A 684 -19.08 -46.23 -4.89
C LYS A 684 -19.94 -46.41 -6.15
N GLN A 685 -20.75 -45.41 -6.52
CA GLN A 685 -21.64 -45.48 -7.69
C GLN A 685 -21.10 -44.83 -8.98
N LYS A 686 -19.94 -44.15 -8.92
CA LYS A 686 -19.39 -43.43 -10.07
C LYS A 686 -18.08 -44.03 -10.55
N CYS A 687 -17.27 -44.54 -9.64
CA CYS A 687 -15.99 -45.19 -9.96
C CYS A 687 -16.24 -46.59 -10.55
N PRO A 688 -15.93 -46.85 -11.84
CA PRO A 688 -16.17 -48.16 -12.45
C PRO A 688 -15.46 -49.31 -11.72
N HIS A 689 -14.24 -49.06 -11.22
CA HIS A 689 -13.48 -50.05 -10.45
C HIS A 689 -14.20 -50.45 -9.16
N LEU A 690 -14.76 -49.48 -8.41
CA LEU A 690 -15.53 -49.78 -7.20
C LEU A 690 -16.86 -50.44 -7.52
N ILE A 691 -17.56 -50.01 -8.58
CA ILE A 691 -18.82 -50.65 -9.02
C ILE A 691 -18.57 -52.12 -9.33
N GLN A 692 -17.51 -52.44 -10.09
CA GLN A 692 -17.14 -53.82 -10.39
C GLN A 692 -16.75 -54.61 -9.13
N LYS A 693 -16.00 -54.00 -8.21
CA LYS A 693 -15.59 -54.63 -6.95
C LYS A 693 -16.79 -54.91 -6.03
N HIS A 694 -17.74 -53.99 -5.94
CA HIS A 694 -18.97 -54.14 -5.18
C HIS A 694 -19.87 -55.21 -5.82
N GLY A 695 -20.11 -55.14 -7.13
CA GLY A 695 -20.90 -56.13 -7.84
C GLY A 695 -20.32 -57.55 -7.73
N LYS A 696 -18.98 -57.70 -7.77
CA LYS A 696 -18.32 -59.00 -7.55
C LYS A 696 -18.50 -59.51 -6.10
N ARG A 697 -18.48 -58.63 -5.11
CA ARG A 697 -18.72 -59.00 -3.70
C ARG A 697 -20.18 -59.37 -3.46
N GLU A 698 -21.12 -58.66 -4.07
CA GLU A 698 -22.55 -58.96 -3.98
C GLU A 698 -22.89 -60.29 -4.65
N ARG A 699 -22.31 -60.58 -5.84
CA ARG A 699 -22.45 -61.88 -6.50
C ARG A 699 -21.91 -63.03 -5.65
N ARG A 700 -20.69 -62.89 -5.11
CA ARG A 700 -20.12 -63.90 -4.19
C ARG A 700 -20.96 -64.11 -2.95
N ARG A 701 -21.45 -63.02 -2.34
CA ARG A 701 -22.34 -63.11 -1.19
C ARG A 701 -23.65 -63.82 -1.54
N ALA A 702 -24.20 -63.60 -2.73
CA ALA A 702 -25.40 -64.30 -3.20
C ALA A 702 -25.15 -65.80 -3.44
N GLU A 703 -24.01 -66.16 -4.04
CA GLU A 703 -23.55 -67.55 -4.21
C GLU A 703 -23.36 -68.24 -2.85
N ASP A 704 -22.79 -67.57 -1.86
CA ASP A 704 -22.62 -68.09 -0.48
C ASP A 704 -23.96 -68.18 0.30
N SER A 705 -25.02 -67.52 -0.18
CA SER A 705 -26.35 -67.48 0.46
C SER A 705 -27.33 -68.51 -0.13
N GLU A 706 -27.03 -69.10 -1.28
CA GLU A 706 -27.82 -70.23 -1.81
C GLU A 706 -27.58 -71.44 -0.89
N PRO A 707 -28.63 -72.03 -0.28
CA PRO A 707 -28.46 -73.24 0.49
C PRO A 707 -27.91 -74.31 -0.46
N ALA A 708 -26.78 -74.93 -0.09
CA ALA A 708 -26.23 -76.06 -0.81
C ALA A 708 -27.37 -77.06 -1.05
N VAL A 709 -27.78 -77.24 -2.31
CA VAL A 709 -28.65 -78.34 -2.69
C VAL A 709 -27.85 -79.58 -2.32
N GLN A 710 -28.22 -80.23 -1.21
CA GLN A 710 -27.70 -81.54 -0.87
C GLN A 710 -28.16 -82.46 -1.99
N GLU A 711 -27.26 -82.71 -2.93
CA GLU A 711 -27.40 -83.79 -3.87
C GLU A 711 -27.37 -85.07 -3.03
N VAL A 712 -28.55 -85.59 -2.68
CA VAL A 712 -28.69 -86.88 -2.03
C VAL A 712 -28.31 -87.92 -3.07
N VAL A 713 -27.02 -88.26 -3.12
CA VAL A 713 -26.52 -89.42 -3.84
C VAL A 713 -27.09 -90.66 -3.13
N VAL A 714 -28.20 -91.18 -3.65
CA VAL A 714 -28.78 -92.44 -3.19
C VAL A 714 -27.84 -93.57 -3.62
N HIS A 715 -26.96 -94.00 -2.73
CA HIS A 715 -26.22 -95.25 -2.92
C HIS A 715 -27.20 -96.42 -2.85
N ARG A 716 -27.49 -97.03 -4.01
CA ARG A 716 -28.22 -98.29 -4.11
C ARG A 716 -27.36 -99.41 -3.49
N ALA A 717 -27.79 -99.93 -2.34
CA ALA A 717 -27.12 -101.06 -1.70
C ALA A 717 -27.23 -102.36 -2.54
N PRO A 718 -26.24 -103.28 -2.47
CA PRO A 718 -26.31 -104.56 -3.19
C PRO A 718 -27.29 -105.51 -2.50
N ASN A 719 -28.02 -106.27 -3.31
CA ASN A 719 -29.04 -107.24 -2.91
C ASN A 719 -28.46 -108.35 -2.00
N PRO A 720 -29.05 -108.69 -0.84
CA PRO A 720 -28.69 -109.92 -0.13
C PRO A 720 -29.26 -111.15 -0.85
N ASN A 721 -28.44 -112.20 -0.94
CA ASN A 721 -28.67 -113.48 -1.63
C ASN A 721 -30.02 -114.17 -1.32
N PRO A 722 -30.55 -115.02 -2.23
CA PRO A 722 -31.78 -115.77 -2.01
C PRO A 722 -31.58 -116.92 -1.01
N PRO A 723 -32.66 -117.39 -0.34
CA PRO A 723 -32.57 -118.47 0.65
C PRO A 723 -32.30 -119.84 -0.01
N ALA A 724 -31.47 -120.64 0.65
CA ALA A 724 -31.17 -122.03 0.28
C ALA A 724 -32.35 -122.98 0.63
N PRO A 725 -32.55 -124.07 -0.13
CA PRO A 725 -33.70 -124.97 0.05
C PRO A 725 -33.52 -125.90 1.26
N ALA A 726 -34.65 -126.23 1.88
CA ALA A 726 -34.75 -127.11 3.06
C ALA A 726 -34.27 -128.54 2.76
N ALA A 727 -33.53 -129.12 3.72
CA ALA A 727 -33.18 -130.54 3.76
C ALA A 727 -34.22 -131.33 4.57
N PRO A 728 -34.51 -132.60 4.23
CA PRO A 728 -35.61 -133.36 4.81
C PRO A 728 -35.23 -134.07 6.13
N GLU A 729 -36.28 -134.47 6.83
CA GLU A 729 -36.36 -135.13 8.13
C GLU A 729 -35.62 -136.47 8.23
N SER A 730 -34.87 -136.67 9.33
CA SER A 730 -35.04 -137.77 10.30
C SER A 730 -33.99 -137.66 11.41
#